data_AF-A0A497AJD5-F1
#
_entry.id   AF-A0A497AJD5-F1
#
_cell.length_a   1.000
_cell.length_b   1.000
_cell.length_c   1.000
_cell.angle_alpha   90.00
_cell.angle_beta   90.00
_cell.angle_gamma   90.00
#
_symmetry.space_group_name_H-M   'P 1'
#
loop_
_entity.id
_entity.type
_entity.pdbx_description
1 polymer ?
#
loop_
_entity_poly.entity_id
_entity_poly.type
_entity_poly.pdbx_seq_one_letter_code
_entity_poly.pdbx_strand_id
1 'polypeptide(L)'
;MYSSTLQEYIRQLGNYVQVSPDSIELLEKTLACFVATLGKAINADTEPQGDLFDTSVRLILLSDGLANLPSDEILEGAHYLVGLGFEQLVEPLVRLGVAEPDIPSYPMESDSWYGLSLALLHYLAGGYRVQALSVLRRLESISSELKDAGHEYAGQYQDSVMALGTLYSVKRSSSGFLTGINRWYDLFFNQVEPETWQETRFQKLAQLITQRRDIVLANLGENDEASWLSKRNINSAAADFWKSYLRSLDGRGITAFTKEQVGQGFDVWLRSGNDLLVVLPTGSGKTVIGELRSALALAQGQQVLWMLPTRALVRQVTRELRDALEQLRVTIEELPATEDFMPLFAGDFGQRRHIAVTTPEKLASLLRANPQGVQNVGLIVFDEAQILLKETRGTTAEFVLRKIRQQVPTCDIVLMSAFGDLQDSLKQFLTRLGRQPDLLLSDTRPTRRLYGVITNDFWRGKQVPVALLYPPGIQEEDSYTETPFKLTLSQVSLPKSISPTDMARRFVKETTKAGLRTALFVSSVVSTETQAIKMIGRQKPSIKLPERDVARLHVELGRESVVEETSTRGIACHHAGLTPLEQTIVEKWMREGTIKTIVATPTLAQGVNLPFDLSIVTYTHRRDGPVPPNEILNMIGRAGRAGHVSDGIGLISRKRYTNSGAIRVLDDARHVFFQLRGPSSEHLGLARLVTNALQANVSEQNWLVELDELGFYEAQTLVSFVLSITAEVDDAHLKLDSELRAFPSIQQLDDALIIQIVDSLEQLALNIRSELSDEDSVLLSVLRRTGMPIEILASFLSQIRSSEFQNMTGNDLMEWADLVVQTSLEACLHRGWYTKLLEDAYLQSTGLGRIFSVVSHWRLGSPLSQLETVWRLEGVSEKKNRINLGRFLNHNLSLFAQFWGALAVCYEEVFGIYEYGVSGTFMKNFPVFIRRGVLSLEQLEWLRAIGGLDRVLAHKLSETLPLSSNQIRNQVWNWRKGRQLIPRNIEEPYKMALSEALNLTH
;
A
#
# COMPACT_ATOMS: atom_id res chain seq x y z
N MET A 1 22.33 0.82 17.78
CA MET A 1 22.02 2.27 17.71
C MET A 1 21.86 2.84 19.10
N TYR A 2 20.90 2.32 19.88
CA TYR A 2 20.63 2.86 21.21
C TYR A 2 21.56 2.41 22.33
N SER A 3 22.54 1.54 22.11
CA SER A 3 23.55 1.26 23.15
C SER A 3 24.69 2.27 23.05
N SER A 4 25.31 2.46 21.88
CA SER A 4 26.44 3.40 21.70
C SER A 4 26.04 4.89 21.73
N THR A 5 24.96 5.31 21.06
CA THR A 5 24.50 6.71 21.09
C THR A 5 23.91 7.08 22.46
N LEU A 6 23.26 6.14 23.15
CA LEU A 6 22.82 6.30 24.53
C LEU A 6 23.98 6.26 25.50
N GLN A 7 24.97 5.39 25.30
CA GLN A 7 26.22 5.41 26.08
C GLN A 7 26.85 6.77 25.94
N GLU A 8 26.86 7.36 24.74
CA GLU A 8 27.38 8.70 24.53
C GLU A 8 26.49 9.78 25.19
N TYR A 9 25.17 9.74 25.04
CA TYR A 9 24.25 10.68 25.71
C TYR A 9 24.25 10.53 27.24
N ILE A 10 24.30 9.31 27.78
CA ILE A 10 24.37 9.01 29.21
C ILE A 10 25.78 9.34 29.76
N ARG A 11 26.85 9.13 28.99
CA ARG A 11 28.21 9.58 29.34
C ARG A 11 28.29 11.10 29.35
N GLN A 12 27.65 11.76 28.39
CA GLN A 12 27.53 13.22 28.34
C GLN A 12 26.68 13.74 29.51
N LEU A 13 25.53 13.11 29.80
CA LEU A 13 24.68 13.41 30.97
C LEU A 13 25.36 13.10 32.31
N GLY A 14 26.22 12.07 32.35
CA GLY A 14 27.01 11.68 33.52
C GLY A 14 28.00 12.75 33.95
N ASN A 15 28.38 13.65 33.04
CA ASN A 15 29.17 14.84 33.37
C ASN A 15 28.32 15.97 33.98
N TYR A 16 26.99 15.96 33.78
CA TYR A 16 26.05 16.96 34.31
C TYR A 16 25.28 16.48 35.54
N VAL A 17 25.15 15.16 35.74
CA VAL A 17 24.33 14.53 36.78
C VAL A 17 24.96 13.19 37.20
N GLN A 18 24.84 12.82 38.48
CA GLN A 18 25.23 11.49 39.00
C GLN A 18 24.31 10.35 38.50
N VAL A 19 24.07 10.22 37.20
CA VAL A 19 23.38 9.05 36.62
C VAL A 19 24.38 7.91 36.50
N SER A 20 24.13 6.77 37.17
CA SER A 20 25.10 5.66 37.18
C SER A 20 25.16 4.98 35.79
N PRO A 21 26.35 4.51 35.36
CA PRO A 21 26.52 3.71 34.15
C PRO A 21 25.58 2.49 34.05
N ASP A 22 25.08 1.98 35.17
CA ASP A 22 24.13 0.84 35.22
C ASP A 22 22.78 1.14 34.53
N SER A 23 22.48 2.43 34.32
CA SER A 23 21.28 2.88 33.58
C SER A 23 21.31 2.50 32.09
N ILE A 24 22.51 2.27 31.52
CA ILE A 24 22.71 1.82 30.14
C ILE A 24 22.33 0.33 30.01
N GLU A 25 22.74 -0.49 30.98
CA GLU A 25 22.43 -1.92 31.05
C GLU A 25 20.91 -2.18 31.18
N LEU A 26 20.18 -1.21 31.73
CA LEU A 26 18.75 -1.30 31.98
C LEU A 26 17.92 -1.45 30.69
N LEU A 27 18.30 -0.79 29.59
CA LEU A 27 17.59 -0.88 28.30
C LEU A 27 17.96 -2.14 27.48
N GLU A 28 19.10 -2.75 27.77
CA GLU A 28 19.43 -4.06 27.24
C GLU A 28 18.63 -5.15 27.98
N LYS A 29 18.43 -4.99 29.30
CA LYS A 29 17.55 -5.83 30.13
C LYS A 29 16.08 -5.75 29.70
N THR A 30 15.58 -4.60 29.23
CA THR A 30 14.20 -4.47 28.73
C THR A 30 13.98 -5.31 27.47
N LEU A 31 14.93 -5.28 26.54
CA LEU A 31 14.88 -6.10 25.34
C LEU A 31 15.01 -7.59 25.66
N ALA A 32 15.86 -7.96 26.62
CA ALA A 32 15.98 -9.34 27.09
C ALA A 32 14.64 -9.86 27.67
N CYS A 33 13.96 -9.06 28.48
CA CYS A 33 12.64 -9.37 29.04
C CYS A 33 11.56 -9.51 27.94
N PHE A 34 11.57 -8.62 26.93
CA PHE A 34 10.69 -8.70 25.76
C PHE A 34 10.83 -10.04 25.04
N VAL A 35 12.07 -10.41 24.68
CA VAL A 35 12.36 -11.63 23.92
C VAL A 35 12.02 -12.89 24.73
N ALA A 36 12.29 -12.89 26.05
CA ALA A 36 11.91 -13.98 26.94
C ALA A 36 10.38 -14.19 26.96
N THR A 37 9.63 -13.10 27.07
CA THR A 37 8.16 -13.13 27.15
C THR A 37 7.56 -13.61 25.83
N LEU A 38 8.05 -13.10 24.70
CA LEU A 38 7.67 -13.57 23.37
C LEU A 38 7.93 -15.07 23.20
N GLY A 39 9.12 -15.54 23.57
CA GLY A 39 9.48 -16.94 23.42
C GLY A 39 8.60 -17.87 24.24
N LYS A 40 8.26 -17.53 25.49
CA LYS A 40 7.28 -18.28 26.30
C LYS A 40 5.96 -18.45 25.56
N ALA A 41 5.43 -17.38 24.97
CA ALA A 41 4.11 -17.42 24.34
C ALA A 41 4.03 -18.20 23.02
N ILE A 42 5.16 -18.33 22.32
CA ILE A 42 5.26 -19.20 21.14
C ILE A 42 5.78 -20.60 21.52
N ASN A 43 5.81 -20.94 22.81
CA ASN A 43 6.34 -22.19 23.35
C ASN A 43 7.77 -22.49 22.86
N ALA A 44 8.62 -21.46 22.91
CA ALA A 44 10.05 -21.54 22.64
C ALA A 44 10.85 -21.49 23.94
N ASP A 45 11.90 -22.30 24.00
CA ASP A 45 12.98 -22.17 24.96
C ASP A 45 13.74 -20.87 24.66
N THR A 46 13.88 -20.04 25.69
CA THR A 46 14.49 -18.71 25.64
C THR A 46 15.74 -18.69 26.51
N GLU A 47 16.86 -18.20 25.97
CA GLU A 47 18.11 -17.96 26.73
C GLU A 47 18.32 -16.52 27.31
N PRO A 48 17.46 -15.48 27.16
CA PRO A 48 17.69 -14.18 27.79
C PRO A 48 17.40 -14.19 29.31
N GLN A 49 18.30 -13.59 30.09
CA GLN A 49 18.12 -13.36 31.54
C GLN A 49 17.58 -11.95 31.80
N GLY A 50 16.48 -11.83 32.55
CA GLY A 50 15.93 -10.53 32.98
C GLY A 50 14.70 -10.68 33.87
N ASP A 51 14.64 -9.88 34.94
CA ASP A 51 13.46 -9.75 35.79
C ASP A 51 12.63 -8.55 35.30
N LEU A 52 11.43 -8.84 34.83
CA LEU A 52 10.49 -7.86 34.30
C LEU A 52 10.15 -6.76 35.32
N PHE A 53 9.91 -7.12 36.57
CA PHE A 53 9.49 -6.19 37.60
C PHE A 53 10.64 -5.29 38.03
N ASP A 54 11.81 -5.85 38.32
CA ASP A 54 13.03 -5.09 38.66
C ASP A 54 13.40 -4.10 37.55
N THR A 55 13.37 -4.56 36.30
CA THR A 55 13.68 -3.72 35.13
C THR A 55 12.69 -2.57 34.98
N SER A 56 11.40 -2.84 35.17
CA SER A 56 10.37 -1.81 35.04
C SER A 56 10.45 -0.76 36.15
N VAL A 57 10.73 -1.16 37.40
CA VAL A 57 10.88 -0.23 38.54
C VAL A 57 12.07 0.70 38.35
N ARG A 58 13.21 0.19 37.88
CA ARG A 58 14.42 0.99 37.64
C ARG A 58 14.22 2.04 36.53
N LEU A 59 13.41 1.75 35.51
CA LEU A 59 13.11 2.72 34.44
C LEU A 59 12.29 3.91 34.93
N ILE A 60 11.37 3.70 35.87
CA ILE A 60 10.60 4.79 36.50
C ILE A 60 11.54 5.73 37.24
N LEU A 61 12.46 5.17 38.03
CA LEU A 61 13.40 5.95 38.83
C LEU A 61 14.32 6.78 37.94
N LEU A 62 14.74 6.22 36.80
CA LEU A 62 15.51 6.96 35.79
C LEU A 62 14.70 8.08 35.14
N SER A 63 13.43 7.83 34.79
CA SER A 63 12.53 8.85 34.22
C SER A 63 12.33 10.04 35.15
N ASP A 64 12.16 9.78 36.45
CA ASP A 64 11.94 10.80 37.48
C ASP A 64 13.21 11.66 37.67
N GLY A 65 14.39 11.03 37.68
CA GLY A 65 15.67 11.74 37.72
C GLY A 65 15.87 12.68 36.54
N LEU A 66 15.50 12.25 35.32
CA LEU A 66 15.61 13.06 34.11
C LEU A 66 14.57 14.19 34.05
N ALA A 67 13.41 14.06 34.67
CA ALA A 67 12.36 15.09 34.61
C ALA A 67 12.72 16.39 35.34
N ASN A 68 13.70 16.33 36.26
CA ASN A 68 14.11 17.46 37.11
C ASN A 68 15.22 18.33 36.50
N LEU A 69 15.60 18.10 35.23
CA LEU A 69 16.71 18.78 34.56
C LEU A 69 16.24 19.88 33.60
N PRO A 70 17.06 20.93 33.37
CA PRO A 70 16.77 21.96 32.36
C PRO A 70 16.67 21.33 30.96
N SER A 71 15.68 21.75 30.16
CA SER A 71 15.43 21.22 28.83
C SER A 71 16.57 21.54 27.85
N ASP A 72 17.27 20.51 27.37
CA ASP A 72 18.27 20.54 26.29
C ASP A 72 18.07 19.30 25.39
N GLU A 73 18.60 19.32 24.17
CA GLU A 73 18.48 18.29 23.13
C GLU A 73 18.95 16.90 23.63
N ILE A 74 19.94 16.88 24.52
CA ILE A 74 20.46 15.69 25.20
C ILE A 74 19.42 15.07 26.16
N LEU A 75 18.64 15.92 26.86
CA LEU A 75 17.64 15.47 27.83
C LEU A 75 16.41 14.84 27.14
N GLU A 76 16.00 15.40 26.00
CA GLU A 76 14.94 14.81 25.17
C GLU A 76 15.32 13.42 24.66
N GLY A 77 16.58 13.24 24.25
CA GLY A 77 17.13 11.93 23.87
C GLY A 77 17.04 10.91 25.00
N ALA A 78 17.38 11.28 26.23
CA ALA A 78 17.30 10.39 27.39
C ALA A 78 15.86 10.03 27.79
N HIS A 79 14.92 10.99 27.77
CA HIS A 79 13.49 10.72 28.00
C HIS A 79 12.91 9.78 26.93
N TYR A 80 13.29 9.96 25.67
CA TYR A 80 12.90 9.06 24.59
C TYR A 80 13.39 7.63 24.82
N LEU A 81 14.59 7.47 25.35
CA LEU A 81 15.20 6.15 25.60
C LEU A 81 14.60 5.45 26.82
N VAL A 82 14.20 6.19 27.85
CA VAL A 82 13.38 5.63 28.95
C VAL A 82 11.99 5.26 28.44
N GLY A 83 11.40 6.11 27.59
CA GLY A 83 10.27 5.82 26.68
C GLY A 83 10.47 4.55 25.85
N LEU A 84 11.72 4.21 25.55
CA LEU A 84 12.03 2.99 24.85
C LEU A 84 11.83 1.77 25.75
N GLY A 85 12.32 1.87 26.99
CA GLY A 85 12.34 0.77 27.95
C GLY A 85 10.97 0.20 28.27
N PHE A 86 9.97 1.00 28.62
CA PHE A 86 8.70 0.38 29.04
C PHE A 86 7.84 -0.10 27.86
N GLU A 87 7.89 0.51 26.67
CA GLU A 87 7.20 -0.03 25.48
C GLU A 87 7.63 -1.48 25.21
N GLN A 88 8.93 -1.77 25.38
CA GLN A 88 9.49 -3.12 25.26
C GLN A 88 8.99 -4.10 26.34
N LEU A 89 8.61 -3.61 27.52
CA LEU A 89 8.12 -4.49 28.59
C LEU A 89 6.62 -4.76 28.47
N VAL A 90 5.86 -3.84 27.89
CA VAL A 90 4.41 -3.77 28.09
C VAL A 90 3.64 -4.45 26.98
N GLU A 91 3.99 -4.20 25.72
CA GLU A 91 3.27 -4.74 24.57
C GLU A 91 3.21 -6.28 24.58
N PRO A 92 4.30 -7.01 24.90
CA PRO A 92 4.26 -8.46 25.06
C PRO A 92 3.35 -8.93 26.19
N LEU A 93 3.34 -8.25 27.34
CA LEU A 93 2.51 -8.67 28.49
C LEU A 93 1.03 -8.64 28.15
N VAL A 94 0.59 -7.57 27.48
CA VAL A 94 -0.81 -7.39 27.09
C VAL A 94 -1.22 -8.39 26.01
N ARG A 95 -0.34 -8.66 25.04
CA ARG A 95 -0.64 -9.55 23.91
C ARG A 95 -0.58 -11.03 24.26
N LEU A 96 0.32 -11.42 25.16
CA LEU A 96 0.65 -12.83 25.41
C LEU A 96 -0.10 -13.43 26.59
N GLY A 97 -0.62 -12.61 27.51
CA GLY A 97 -1.58 -13.05 28.54
C GLY A 97 -2.91 -13.60 27.98
N VAL A 98 -3.10 -13.57 26.66
CA VAL A 98 -4.30 -14.00 25.92
C VAL A 98 -4.16 -15.42 25.34
N ALA A 99 -2.94 -15.96 25.28
CA ALA A 99 -2.61 -17.09 24.40
C ALA A 99 -2.90 -18.50 24.95
N GLU A 100 -3.26 -18.65 26.23
CA GLU A 100 -3.53 -19.95 26.85
C GLU A 100 -5.00 -20.07 27.29
N PRO A 101 -5.86 -20.76 26.51
CA PRO A 101 -7.28 -20.93 26.83
C PRO A 101 -7.56 -21.95 27.95
N ASP A 102 -6.59 -22.81 28.31
CA ASP A 102 -6.78 -23.94 29.24
C ASP A 102 -6.12 -23.74 30.61
N ILE A 103 -5.38 -22.64 30.82
CA ILE A 103 -4.93 -22.24 32.14
C ILE A 103 -5.77 -21.03 32.51
N PRO A 104 -6.65 -21.10 33.51
CA PRO A 104 -7.22 -19.88 34.03
C PRO A 104 -6.06 -19.09 34.62
N SER A 105 -5.67 -18.04 33.91
CA SER A 105 -4.72 -17.04 34.36
C SER A 105 -5.41 -16.23 35.45
N TYR A 106 -5.62 -16.86 36.60
CA TYR A 106 -6.04 -16.16 37.80
C TYR A 106 -4.86 -15.29 38.24
N PRO A 107 -5.02 -13.95 38.24
CA PRO A 107 -3.93 -13.03 38.44
C PRO A 107 -3.62 -12.86 39.93
N MET A 108 -3.24 -13.93 40.65
CA MET A 108 -2.74 -13.87 42.04
C MET A 108 -1.85 -15.09 42.28
N GLU A 109 -0.55 -14.93 42.55
CA GLU A 109 -0.02 -15.05 43.92
C GLU A 109 1.30 -14.26 44.15
N SER A 110 1.65 -13.32 43.27
CA SER A 110 2.60 -12.25 43.62
C SER A 110 2.20 -10.95 42.94
N ASP A 111 1.80 -9.97 43.74
CA ASP A 111 1.34 -8.61 43.42
C ASP A 111 2.17 -7.90 42.32
N SER A 112 1.91 -8.33 41.09
CA SER A 112 2.06 -7.62 39.81
C SER A 112 1.06 -6.44 39.70
N TRP A 113 0.36 -6.14 40.81
CA TRP A 113 -0.74 -5.20 41.03
C TRP A 113 -0.55 -3.82 40.44
N TYR A 114 0.70 -3.45 40.27
CA TYR A 114 1.08 -2.14 39.79
C TYR A 114 1.94 -2.20 38.53
N GLY A 115 2.31 -3.38 38.02
CA GLY A 115 2.73 -3.55 36.61
C GLY A 115 1.69 -2.94 35.65
N LEU A 116 0.44 -2.99 36.13
CA LEU A 116 -0.81 -2.35 35.72
C LEU A 116 -0.85 -0.82 35.74
N SER A 117 0.03 -0.10 36.43
CA SER A 117 0.21 1.35 36.22
C SER A 117 1.49 1.67 35.46
N LEU A 118 2.34 0.65 35.40
CA LEU A 118 3.68 0.56 34.83
C LEU A 118 3.73 0.22 33.35
N ALA A 119 2.70 0.57 32.64
CA ALA A 119 2.88 1.12 31.30
C ALA A 119 2.03 2.35 31.10
N LEU A 120 1.12 2.54 32.05
CA LEU A 120 -0.16 3.16 31.87
C LEU A 120 0.05 4.66 31.72
N LEU A 121 1.10 5.19 32.34
CA LEU A 121 1.68 6.52 32.13
C LEU A 121 2.67 6.60 30.96
N HIS A 122 3.29 5.48 30.58
CA HIS A 122 4.40 5.40 29.63
C HIS A 122 4.06 5.89 28.23
N TYR A 123 2.78 5.91 27.92
CA TYR A 123 2.28 6.50 26.72
C TYR A 123 1.71 7.93 26.94
N LEU A 124 1.03 8.17 28.08
CA LEU A 124 -0.01 9.20 28.28
C LEU A 124 0.43 10.67 28.04
N ALA A 125 1.73 10.95 27.84
CA ALA A 125 2.28 12.29 27.64
C ALA A 125 3.09 12.49 26.33
N GLY A 126 3.02 11.60 25.32
CA GLY A 126 3.63 11.91 24.01
C GLY A 126 3.94 10.81 22.97
N GLY A 127 3.46 9.56 23.06
CA GLY A 127 3.96 8.49 22.16
C GLY A 127 2.97 7.67 21.32
N TYR A 128 2.14 8.21 20.38
CA TYR A 128 1.25 7.54 19.36
C TYR A 128 -0.20 7.02 19.70
N ARG A 129 -1.23 7.89 19.61
CA ARG A 129 -2.57 7.74 20.27
C ARG A 129 -3.33 6.44 19.97
N VAL A 130 -2.95 5.74 18.90
CA VAL A 130 -3.56 4.48 18.50
C VAL A 130 -3.08 3.28 19.33
N GLN A 131 -1.87 3.31 19.89
CA GLN A 131 -1.40 2.29 20.84
C GLN A 131 -2.22 2.35 22.13
N ALA A 132 -2.58 3.56 22.58
CA ALA A 132 -3.47 3.75 23.72
C ALA A 132 -4.90 3.27 23.47
N LEU A 133 -5.45 3.49 22.27
CA LEU A 133 -6.77 2.95 21.88
C LEU A 133 -6.79 1.42 21.85
N SER A 134 -5.69 0.79 21.42
CA SER A 134 -5.53 -0.67 21.46
C SER A 134 -5.54 -1.20 22.89
N VAL A 135 -4.83 -0.52 23.80
CA VAL A 135 -4.80 -0.83 25.23
C VAL A 135 -6.17 -0.63 25.87
N LEU A 136 -6.86 0.50 25.60
CA LEU A 136 -8.21 0.79 26.11
C LEU A 136 -9.21 -0.30 25.71
N ARG A 137 -9.29 -0.65 24.41
CA ARG A 137 -10.19 -1.72 23.93
C ARG A 137 -9.88 -3.08 24.54
N ARG A 138 -8.60 -3.34 24.84
CA ARG A 138 -8.20 -4.59 25.49
C ARG A 138 -8.61 -4.61 26.97
N LEU A 139 -8.43 -3.51 27.68
CA LEU A 139 -8.89 -3.35 29.06
C LEU A 139 -10.42 -3.47 29.15
N GLU A 140 -11.16 -2.94 28.17
CA GLU A 140 -12.62 -3.15 28.04
C GLU A 140 -12.97 -4.62 27.85
N SER A 141 -12.25 -5.35 26.98
CA SER A 141 -12.45 -6.80 26.77
C SER A 141 -12.22 -7.58 28.06
N ILE A 142 -11.11 -7.32 28.75
CA ILE A 142 -10.75 -7.98 30.02
C ILE A 142 -11.78 -7.66 31.11
N SER A 143 -12.23 -6.40 31.19
CA SER A 143 -13.28 -5.98 32.11
C SER A 143 -14.60 -6.74 31.86
N SER A 144 -14.98 -6.91 30.58
CA SER A 144 -16.16 -7.71 30.20
C SER A 144 -15.99 -9.19 30.56
N GLU A 145 -14.84 -9.79 30.23
CA GLU A 145 -14.52 -11.19 30.53
C GLU A 145 -14.54 -11.48 32.04
N LEU A 146 -13.94 -10.59 32.86
CA LEU A 146 -13.94 -10.71 34.32
C LEU A 146 -15.33 -10.52 34.93
N LYS A 147 -16.15 -9.65 34.33
CA LYS A 147 -17.53 -9.41 34.77
C LYS A 147 -18.41 -10.62 34.47
N ASP A 148 -18.26 -11.23 33.30
CA ASP A 148 -18.97 -12.47 32.93
C ASP A 148 -18.52 -13.65 33.81
N ALA A 149 -17.27 -13.64 34.27
CA ALA A 149 -16.70 -14.62 35.21
C ALA A 149 -17.02 -14.34 36.70
N GLY A 150 -17.67 -13.23 37.04
CA GLY A 150 -18.06 -12.89 38.41
C GLY A 150 -16.91 -12.51 39.36
N HIS A 151 -15.80 -11.98 38.84
CA HIS A 151 -14.59 -11.73 39.62
C HIS A 151 -14.64 -10.41 40.42
N GLU A 152 -14.07 -10.38 41.63
CA GLU A 152 -14.11 -9.23 42.56
C GLU A 152 -13.41 -7.95 42.05
N TYR A 153 -12.48 -8.07 41.10
CA TYR A 153 -11.70 -6.95 40.55
C TYR A 153 -12.31 -6.33 39.29
N ALA A 154 -13.44 -6.85 38.78
CA ALA A 154 -14.07 -6.37 37.54
C ALA A 154 -14.40 -4.86 37.58
N GLY A 155 -14.84 -4.36 38.75
CA GLY A 155 -15.13 -2.94 38.96
C GLY A 155 -13.88 -2.05 38.85
N GLN A 156 -12.75 -2.49 39.40
CA GLN A 156 -11.51 -1.71 39.40
C GLN A 156 -10.90 -1.56 37.99
N TYR A 157 -11.05 -2.59 37.14
CA TYR A 157 -10.70 -2.51 35.72
C TYR A 157 -11.63 -1.56 34.96
N GLN A 158 -12.93 -1.61 35.22
CA GLN A 158 -13.93 -0.72 34.62
C GLN A 158 -13.66 0.75 34.99
N ASP A 159 -13.29 1.01 36.23
CA ASP A 159 -12.93 2.35 36.72
C ASP A 159 -11.66 2.90 36.05
N SER A 160 -10.65 2.05 35.87
CA SER A 160 -9.41 2.40 35.17
C SER A 160 -9.67 2.76 33.71
N VAL A 161 -10.54 2.01 33.01
CA VAL A 161 -10.97 2.31 31.62
C VAL A 161 -11.66 3.68 31.54
N MET A 162 -12.56 4.00 32.49
CA MET A 162 -13.28 5.28 32.50
C MET A 162 -12.37 6.49 32.76
N ALA A 163 -11.44 6.37 33.71
CA ALA A 163 -10.48 7.44 34.01
C ALA A 163 -9.58 7.71 32.79
N LEU A 164 -9.08 6.66 32.15
CA LEU A 164 -8.26 6.77 30.93
C LEU A 164 -9.06 7.34 29.75
N GLY A 165 -10.30 6.88 29.50
CA GLY A 165 -11.16 7.42 28.43
C GLY A 165 -11.43 8.92 28.57
N THR A 166 -11.49 9.41 29.81
CA THR A 166 -11.66 10.85 30.11
C THR A 166 -10.40 11.66 29.77
N LEU A 167 -9.20 11.14 30.03
CA LEU A 167 -7.94 11.78 29.62
C LEU A 167 -7.84 11.98 28.09
N TYR A 168 -8.47 11.10 27.29
CA TYR A 168 -8.37 11.12 25.82
C TYR A 168 -9.52 11.79 25.06
N SER A 169 -10.70 11.97 25.65
CA SER A 169 -11.90 12.32 24.88
C SER A 169 -12.10 13.82 24.59
N VAL A 170 -11.19 14.71 25.05
CA VAL A 170 -11.20 16.19 24.90
C VAL A 170 -12.45 16.90 25.45
N LYS A 171 -13.59 16.21 25.58
CA LYS A 171 -14.76 16.67 26.30
C LYS A 171 -14.41 16.70 27.78
N ARG A 172 -14.14 17.90 28.33
CA ARG A 172 -14.44 18.16 29.73
C ARG A 172 -15.89 17.74 29.90
N SER A 173 -16.12 16.64 30.62
CA SER A 173 -17.47 16.20 30.95
C SER A 173 -18.16 17.40 31.58
N SER A 174 -19.19 17.91 30.91
CA SER A 174 -20.13 18.85 31.52
C SER A 174 -20.60 18.15 32.78
N SER A 175 -20.28 18.74 33.92
CA SER A 175 -20.65 18.32 35.26
C SER A 175 -22.04 17.66 35.28
N GLY A 176 -22.13 16.36 35.60
CA GLY A 176 -23.43 15.74 35.85
C GLY A 176 -23.53 14.21 35.78
N PHE A 177 -22.65 13.50 35.05
CA PHE A 177 -22.84 12.04 34.82
C PHE A 177 -22.00 11.11 35.72
N LEU A 178 -21.13 11.65 36.58
CA LEU A 178 -20.17 10.88 37.40
C LEU A 178 -20.25 11.25 38.89
N THR A 179 -21.44 11.27 39.46
CA THR A 179 -21.65 11.46 40.91
C THR A 179 -21.60 10.13 41.66
N GLY A 180 -20.44 9.49 41.60
CA GLY A 180 -20.04 8.41 42.49
C GLY A 180 -18.54 8.55 42.70
N ILE A 181 -18.11 8.79 43.95
CA ILE A 181 -16.70 9.06 44.30
C ILE A 181 -15.83 7.91 43.77
N ASN A 182 -15.07 8.16 42.70
CA ASN A 182 -14.19 7.19 42.07
C ASN A 182 -12.75 7.60 42.38
N ARG A 183 -12.09 6.85 43.27
CA ARG A 183 -10.76 7.14 43.82
C ARG A 183 -9.69 7.37 42.74
N TRP A 184 -9.75 6.66 41.61
CA TRP A 184 -8.82 6.86 40.49
C TRP A 184 -9.09 8.15 39.72
N TYR A 185 -10.36 8.41 39.41
CA TYR A 185 -10.76 9.68 38.79
C TYR A 185 -10.34 10.87 39.66
N ASP A 186 -10.57 10.75 40.97
CA ASP A 186 -10.19 11.78 41.92
C ASP A 186 -8.68 11.98 41.94
N LEU A 187 -7.86 10.93 42.04
CA LEU A 187 -6.40 11.05 42.01
C LEU A 187 -5.85 11.68 40.70
N PHE A 188 -6.48 11.45 39.55
CA PHE A 188 -6.04 11.98 38.26
C PHE A 188 -6.53 13.41 37.97
N PHE A 189 -7.72 13.77 38.42
CA PHE A 189 -8.41 14.99 37.97
C PHE A 189 -8.83 15.95 39.09
N ASN A 190 -8.93 15.46 40.32
CA ASN A 190 -9.28 16.28 41.49
C ASN A 190 -8.06 16.35 42.43
N GLN A 191 -7.77 17.53 42.97
CA GLN A 191 -6.65 17.67 43.89
C GLN A 191 -7.01 17.11 45.28
N VAL A 192 -7.04 15.79 45.40
CA VAL A 192 -7.26 15.07 46.67
C VAL A 192 -5.90 14.73 47.28
N GLU A 193 -5.77 14.84 48.60
CA GLU A 193 -4.55 14.44 49.30
C GLU A 193 -4.38 12.91 49.28
N PRO A 194 -3.22 12.42 48.84
CA PRO A 194 -2.94 10.98 48.77
C PRO A 194 -2.72 10.42 50.18
N GLU A 195 -3.35 9.29 50.50
CA GLU A 195 -3.27 8.66 51.83
C GLU A 195 -2.05 7.72 51.94
N THR A 196 -1.53 7.27 50.80
CA THR A 196 -0.38 6.36 50.72
C THR A 196 0.79 6.99 49.95
N TRP A 197 2.01 6.57 50.29
CA TRP A 197 3.22 6.97 49.55
C TRP A 197 3.16 6.58 48.07
N GLN A 198 2.38 5.55 47.75
CA GLN A 198 2.06 5.11 46.40
C GLN A 198 1.20 6.16 45.70
N GLU A 199 0.06 6.55 46.27
CA GLU A 199 -0.86 7.59 45.77
C GLU A 199 -0.18 8.95 45.55
N THR A 200 0.77 9.31 46.42
CA THR A 200 1.55 10.56 46.27
C THR A 200 2.38 10.56 44.99
N ARG A 201 2.88 9.40 44.56
CA ARG A 201 3.62 9.28 43.29
C ARG A 201 2.69 9.44 42.08
N PHE A 202 1.48 8.88 42.12
CA PHE A 202 0.52 9.00 41.01
C PHE A 202 0.07 10.44 40.75
N GLN A 203 -0.22 11.18 41.82
CA GLN A 203 -0.71 12.55 41.69
C GLN A 203 0.34 13.46 41.04
N LYS A 204 1.63 13.31 41.41
CA LYS A 204 2.75 14.02 40.77
C LYS A 204 2.86 13.68 39.27
N LEU A 205 2.69 12.40 38.93
CA LEU A 205 2.72 11.92 37.54
C LEU A 205 1.56 12.49 36.70
N ALA A 206 0.34 12.58 37.25
CA ALA A 206 -0.82 13.17 36.56
C ALA A 206 -0.64 14.67 36.21
N GLN A 207 0.05 15.42 37.07
CA GLN A 207 0.32 16.85 36.83
C GLN A 207 1.29 17.08 35.67
N LEU A 208 2.34 16.26 35.54
CA LEU A 208 3.32 16.33 34.44
C LEU A 208 2.69 16.02 33.06
N ILE A 209 1.71 15.11 33.01
CA ILE A 209 0.96 14.76 31.78
C ILE A 209 0.18 15.97 31.25
N THR A 210 -0.52 16.68 32.14
CA THR A 210 -1.34 17.84 31.78
C THR A 210 -0.47 18.97 31.22
N GLN A 211 0.70 19.20 31.82
CA GLN A 211 1.65 20.21 31.35
C GLN A 211 2.25 19.89 29.96
N ARG A 212 2.66 18.63 29.71
CA ARG A 212 3.20 18.22 28.39
C ARG A 212 2.18 18.32 27.26
N ARG A 213 0.92 17.96 27.51
CA ARG A 213 -0.18 18.09 26.53
C ARG A 213 -0.38 19.54 26.10
N ASP A 214 -0.37 20.45 27.06
CA ASP A 214 -0.64 21.87 26.81
C ASP A 214 0.53 22.53 26.03
N ILE A 215 1.77 22.04 26.20
CA ILE A 215 2.94 22.45 25.41
C ILE A 215 2.83 22.00 23.94
N VAL A 216 2.38 20.78 23.66
CA VAL A 216 2.21 20.26 22.29
C VAL A 216 1.12 21.02 21.53
N LEU A 217 0.04 21.39 22.21
CA LEU A 217 -1.02 22.22 21.63
C LEU A 217 -0.55 23.64 21.33
N ALA A 218 0.33 24.21 22.16
CA ALA A 218 0.97 25.49 21.90
C ALA A 218 1.95 25.43 20.69
N ASN A 219 2.66 24.31 20.53
CA ASN A 219 3.59 24.07 19.42
C ASN A 219 2.89 23.88 18.06
N LEU A 220 1.59 23.57 18.03
CA LEU A 220 0.79 23.55 16.80
C LEU A 220 0.41 24.94 16.26
N GLY A 221 0.79 26.01 16.98
CA GLY A 221 1.11 27.30 16.36
C GLY A 221 0.18 28.46 16.69
N GLU A 222 0.66 29.31 17.60
CA GLU A 222 0.21 30.67 17.94
C GLU A 222 -1.12 30.81 18.71
N ASN A 223 -1.12 31.73 19.67
CA ASN A 223 -2.29 32.10 20.49
C ASN A 223 -3.44 32.72 19.66
N ASP A 224 -3.26 32.89 18.33
CA ASP A 224 -4.22 33.46 17.39
C ASP A 224 -4.26 32.70 16.05
N GLU A 225 -5.40 32.05 15.80
CA GLU A 225 -5.69 31.21 14.63
C GLU A 225 -5.69 31.99 13.31
N ALA A 226 -6.08 33.27 13.33
CA ALA A 226 -6.16 34.11 12.14
C ALA A 226 -4.75 34.43 11.58
N SER A 227 -3.78 34.71 12.46
CA SER A 227 -2.36 34.86 12.12
C SER A 227 -1.80 33.59 11.46
N TRP A 228 -2.10 32.42 12.02
CA TRP A 228 -1.60 31.12 11.51
C TRP A 228 -2.09 30.79 10.10
N LEU A 229 -3.39 31.04 9.82
CA LEU A 229 -4.00 30.82 8.51
C LEU A 229 -3.51 31.82 7.46
N SER A 230 -3.37 33.09 7.84
CA SER A 230 -2.87 34.14 6.95
C SER A 230 -1.45 33.88 6.47
N LYS A 231 -0.56 33.35 7.33
CA LYS A 231 0.83 33.00 6.98
C LYS A 231 0.92 31.89 5.90
N ARG A 232 -0.17 31.16 5.66
CA ARG A 232 -0.27 30.05 4.68
C ARG A 232 -1.16 30.39 3.48
N ASN A 233 -1.46 31.67 3.27
CA ASN A 233 -2.32 32.18 2.20
C ASN A 233 -3.74 31.56 2.21
N ILE A 234 -4.27 31.20 3.39
CA ILE A 234 -5.64 30.72 3.54
C ILE A 234 -6.54 31.91 3.88
N ASN A 235 -7.51 32.22 3.01
CA ASN A 235 -8.47 33.30 3.24
C ASN A 235 -9.59 32.87 4.23
N SER A 236 -10.38 33.84 4.71
CA SER A 236 -11.47 33.58 5.68
C SER A 236 -12.53 32.61 5.16
N ALA A 237 -12.77 32.56 3.84
CA ALA A 237 -13.70 31.61 3.21
C ALA A 237 -13.18 30.15 3.20
N ALA A 238 -11.86 29.97 3.23
CA ALA A 238 -11.20 28.67 3.28
C ALA A 238 -10.91 28.19 4.71
N ALA A 239 -10.96 29.09 5.70
CA ALA A 239 -10.75 28.78 7.11
C ALA A 239 -11.71 27.70 7.64
N ASP A 240 -12.98 27.74 7.26
CA ASP A 240 -13.98 26.77 7.70
C ASP A 240 -13.72 25.36 7.15
N PHE A 241 -13.20 25.25 5.93
CA PHE A 241 -12.77 23.98 5.35
C PHE A 241 -11.60 23.41 6.13
N TRP A 242 -10.58 24.24 6.39
CA TRP A 242 -9.42 23.83 7.16
C TRP A 242 -9.79 23.40 8.58
N LYS A 243 -10.64 24.17 9.27
CA LYS A 243 -11.20 23.82 10.59
C LYS A 243 -11.89 22.47 10.59
N SER A 244 -12.71 22.21 9.58
CA SER A 244 -13.42 20.95 9.44
C SER A 244 -12.45 19.78 9.21
N TYR A 245 -11.37 20.01 8.45
CA TYR A 245 -10.32 19.01 8.24
C TYR A 245 -9.54 18.72 9.52
N LEU A 246 -9.15 19.74 10.28
CA LEU A 246 -8.49 19.55 11.58
C LEU A 246 -9.38 18.77 12.57
N ARG A 247 -10.69 19.01 12.56
CA ARG A 247 -11.66 18.20 13.32
C ARG A 247 -11.72 16.74 12.84
N SER A 248 -11.59 16.50 11.53
CA SER A 248 -11.48 15.14 10.99
C SER A 248 -10.21 14.43 11.44
N LEU A 249 -9.07 15.13 11.51
CA LEU A 249 -7.84 14.57 12.08
C LEU A 249 -8.04 14.16 13.54
N ASP A 250 -8.64 15.01 14.38
CA ASP A 250 -8.93 14.66 15.77
C ASP A 250 -9.93 13.50 15.89
N GLY A 251 -10.98 13.49 15.06
CA GLY A 251 -11.94 12.38 14.99
C GLY A 251 -11.31 11.03 14.60
N ARG A 252 -10.21 11.05 13.83
CA ARG A 252 -9.38 9.88 13.50
C ARG A 252 -8.28 9.59 14.54
N GLY A 253 -8.20 10.37 15.62
CA GLY A 253 -7.22 10.21 16.69
C GLY A 253 -5.83 10.79 16.38
N ILE A 254 -5.70 11.65 15.36
CA ILE A 254 -4.46 12.34 15.00
C ILE A 254 -4.48 13.74 15.63
N THR A 255 -3.87 13.88 16.81
CA THR A 255 -3.78 15.17 17.53
C THR A 255 -2.38 15.69 17.75
N ALA A 256 -1.37 14.93 17.36
CA ALA A 256 0.01 15.36 17.32
C ALA A 256 0.69 14.69 16.12
N PHE A 257 1.65 15.39 15.53
CA PHE A 257 2.53 14.86 14.50
C PHE A 257 3.82 14.35 15.14
N THR A 258 4.44 13.33 14.53
CA THR A 258 5.72 12.80 15.03
C THR A 258 6.84 13.80 14.82
N LYS A 259 7.97 13.65 15.54
CA LYS A 259 9.18 14.48 15.32
C LYS A 259 9.62 14.45 13.85
N GLU A 260 9.50 13.29 13.19
CA GLU A 260 9.81 13.12 11.78
C GLU A 260 8.81 13.80 10.84
N GLN A 261 7.52 13.84 11.20
CA GLN A 261 6.50 14.54 10.43
C GLN A 261 6.61 16.06 10.60
N VAL A 262 6.99 16.53 11.80
CA VAL A 262 7.25 17.95 12.07
C VAL A 262 8.53 18.37 11.33
N GLY A 263 9.61 17.59 11.52
CA GLY A 263 10.92 17.82 10.92
C GLY A 263 11.57 19.14 11.32
N GLN A 264 12.67 19.48 10.64
CA GLN A 264 13.21 20.84 10.68
C GLN A 264 12.36 21.72 9.74
N GLY A 265 11.65 22.71 10.31
CA GLY A 265 10.91 23.69 9.50
C GLY A 265 9.48 23.29 9.12
N PHE A 266 8.68 22.81 10.09
CA PHE A 266 7.24 22.54 9.91
C PHE A 266 6.48 23.71 9.27
N ASP A 267 6.80 24.94 9.67
CA ASP A 267 6.20 26.14 9.10
C ASP A 267 6.64 26.43 7.67
N VAL A 268 7.75 25.86 7.21
CA VAL A 268 8.33 26.11 5.87
C VAL A 268 7.73 25.15 4.86
N TRP A 269 7.79 23.84 5.12
CA TRP A 269 7.31 22.84 4.17
C TRP A 269 5.78 22.80 4.05
N LEU A 270 5.05 23.19 5.10
CA LEU A 270 3.59 23.28 5.09
C LEU A 270 3.10 24.65 4.58
N ARG A 271 3.59 25.06 3.39
CA ARG A 271 3.18 26.25 2.65
C ARG A 271 2.90 25.92 1.18
N SER A 272 2.01 26.68 0.56
CA SER A 272 1.78 26.62 -0.90
C SER A 272 2.87 27.38 -1.67
N GLY A 273 3.18 26.94 -2.88
CA GLY A 273 4.10 27.60 -3.80
C GLY A 273 5.46 26.93 -3.92
N ASN A 274 5.74 25.91 -3.10
CA ASN A 274 7.00 25.18 -3.09
C ASN A 274 6.79 23.69 -3.36
N ASP A 275 7.72 23.12 -4.12
CA ASP A 275 7.86 21.67 -4.25
C ASP A 275 8.42 21.09 -2.94
N LEU A 276 8.09 19.84 -2.62
CA LEU A 276 8.49 19.20 -1.37
C LEU A 276 9.04 17.80 -1.66
N LEU A 277 10.22 17.52 -1.13
CA LEU A 277 10.78 16.17 -1.07
C LEU A 277 10.67 15.62 0.35
N VAL A 278 9.91 14.55 0.49
CA VAL A 278 9.73 13.82 1.75
C VAL A 278 10.50 12.50 1.65
N VAL A 279 11.58 12.36 2.41
CA VAL A 279 12.31 11.10 2.56
C VAL A 279 12.24 10.66 4.00
N LEU A 280 11.24 9.83 4.30
CA LEU A 280 11.00 9.29 5.63
C LEU A 280 10.86 7.78 5.54
N PRO A 281 11.30 6.97 6.51
CA PRO A 281 11.22 5.53 6.42
C PRO A 281 9.78 4.98 6.26
N THR A 282 9.65 3.70 5.89
CA THR A 282 8.34 3.04 5.89
C THR A 282 7.78 2.98 7.32
N GLY A 283 6.51 3.39 7.48
CA GLY A 283 5.85 3.48 8.79
C GLY A 283 5.89 4.85 9.45
N SER A 284 6.62 5.84 8.91
CA SER A 284 6.71 7.21 9.47
C SER A 284 5.51 8.14 9.16
N GLY A 285 4.41 7.60 8.61
CA GLY A 285 3.20 8.37 8.33
C GLY A 285 3.29 9.35 7.15
N LYS A 286 4.08 9.02 6.11
CA LYS A 286 4.22 9.83 4.87
C LYS A 286 2.88 10.24 4.24
N THR A 287 1.90 9.33 4.25
CA THR A 287 0.57 9.59 3.69
C THR A 287 -0.12 10.80 4.33
N VAL A 288 0.07 11.03 5.64
CA VAL A 288 -0.49 12.19 6.35
C VAL A 288 0.13 13.50 5.87
N ILE A 289 1.41 13.50 5.48
CA ILE A 289 2.08 14.68 4.92
C ILE A 289 1.47 15.05 3.56
N GLY A 290 1.26 14.03 2.69
CA GLY A 290 0.54 14.22 1.43
C GLY A 290 -0.90 14.69 1.64
N GLU A 291 -1.60 14.15 2.65
CA GLU A 291 -2.96 14.53 3.02
C GLU A 291 -3.04 16.00 3.47
N LEU A 292 -2.10 16.46 4.29
CA LEU A 292 -1.99 17.86 4.74
C LEU A 292 -1.77 18.82 3.58
N ARG A 293 -0.83 18.51 2.67
CA ARG A 293 -0.61 19.33 1.46
C ARG A 293 -1.85 19.34 0.57
N SER A 294 -2.55 18.20 0.46
CA SER A 294 -3.80 18.09 -0.29
C SER A 294 -4.90 18.98 0.29
N ALA A 295 -5.12 18.91 1.61
CA ALA A 295 -6.09 19.74 2.30
C ALA A 295 -5.77 21.25 2.12
N LEU A 296 -4.48 21.62 2.11
CA LEU A 296 -4.05 23.01 1.90
C LEU A 296 -4.40 23.50 0.48
N ALA A 297 -4.08 22.72 -0.55
CA ALA A 297 -4.42 23.04 -1.93
C ALA A 297 -5.95 23.14 -2.15
N LEU A 298 -6.71 22.20 -1.58
CA LEU A 298 -8.17 22.18 -1.65
C LEU A 298 -8.81 23.37 -0.91
N ALA A 299 -8.20 23.82 0.19
CA ALA A 299 -8.63 25.02 0.90
C ALA A 299 -8.51 26.26 -0.01
N GLN A 300 -7.47 26.32 -0.84
CA GLN A 300 -7.24 27.39 -1.82
C GLN A 300 -8.12 27.27 -3.09
N GLY A 301 -9.03 26.29 -3.16
CA GLY A 301 -9.90 26.06 -4.31
C GLY A 301 -9.23 25.32 -5.47
N GLN A 302 -8.00 24.85 -5.27
CA GLN A 302 -7.26 24.09 -6.27
C GLN A 302 -7.63 22.60 -6.20
N GLN A 303 -7.36 21.90 -7.29
CA GLN A 303 -7.61 20.47 -7.42
C GLN A 303 -6.32 19.70 -7.18
N VAL A 304 -6.44 18.45 -6.70
CA VAL A 304 -5.28 17.65 -6.30
C VAL A 304 -5.21 16.36 -7.11
N LEU A 305 -4.01 16.00 -7.53
CA LEU A 305 -3.73 14.73 -8.17
C LEU A 305 -2.78 13.89 -7.32
N TRP A 306 -3.19 12.66 -7.02
CA TRP A 306 -2.35 11.65 -6.37
C TRP A 306 -1.89 10.63 -7.40
N MET A 307 -0.58 10.53 -7.58
CA MET A 307 0.07 9.55 -8.44
C MET A 307 0.74 8.47 -7.59
N LEU A 308 0.45 7.20 -7.88
CA LEU A 308 0.92 6.04 -7.13
C LEU A 308 1.43 4.95 -8.08
N PRO A 309 2.44 4.16 -7.69
CA PRO A 309 3.11 3.24 -8.61
C PRO A 309 2.27 2.01 -8.99
N THR A 310 1.26 1.66 -8.20
CA THR A 310 0.45 0.45 -8.41
C THR A 310 -1.04 0.71 -8.22
N ARG A 311 -1.88 -0.03 -8.94
CA ARG A 311 -3.35 0.03 -8.81
C ARG A 311 -3.82 -0.34 -7.40
N ALA A 312 -3.10 -1.23 -6.73
CA ALA A 312 -3.40 -1.62 -5.35
C ALA A 312 -3.23 -0.43 -4.39
N LEU A 313 -2.12 0.31 -4.53
CA LEU A 313 -1.90 1.55 -3.77
C LEU A 313 -2.89 2.65 -4.15
N VAL A 314 -3.24 2.80 -5.43
CA VAL A 314 -4.33 3.70 -5.87
C VAL A 314 -5.62 3.41 -5.11
N ARG A 315 -6.08 2.16 -5.08
CA ARG A 315 -7.31 1.78 -4.36
C ARG A 315 -7.18 1.99 -2.85
N GLN A 316 -6.00 1.74 -2.29
CA GLN A 316 -5.74 1.95 -0.87
C GLN A 316 -5.85 3.43 -0.51
N VAL A 317 -5.05 4.29 -1.15
CA VAL A 317 -5.04 5.73 -0.89
C VAL A 317 -6.39 6.37 -1.23
N THR A 318 -7.08 5.90 -2.27
CA THR A 318 -8.46 6.36 -2.57
C THR A 318 -9.40 6.11 -1.40
N ARG A 319 -9.32 4.94 -0.74
CA ARG A 319 -10.12 4.63 0.45
C ARG A 319 -9.70 5.50 1.63
N GLU A 320 -8.40 5.57 1.91
CA GLU A 320 -7.86 6.35 3.03
C GLU A 320 -8.21 7.84 2.91
N LEU A 321 -8.13 8.42 1.71
CA LEU A 321 -8.55 9.81 1.45
C LEU A 321 -10.07 9.99 1.58
N ARG A 322 -10.87 9.01 1.14
CA ARG A 322 -12.34 9.06 1.29
C ARG A 322 -12.73 9.09 2.75
N ASP A 323 -12.12 8.23 3.56
CA ASP A 323 -12.33 8.19 5.00
C ASP A 323 -11.83 9.50 5.66
N ALA A 324 -10.70 10.05 5.20
CA ALA A 324 -10.13 11.29 5.73
C ALA A 324 -10.95 12.54 5.44
N LEU A 325 -11.55 12.63 4.24
CA LEU A 325 -12.20 13.84 3.73
C LEU A 325 -13.72 13.69 3.57
N GLU A 326 -14.32 12.63 4.12
CA GLU A 326 -15.74 12.29 4.00
C GLU A 326 -16.66 13.49 4.33
N GLN A 327 -16.32 14.23 5.39
CA GLN A 327 -17.14 15.34 5.90
C GLN A 327 -16.93 16.66 5.15
N LEU A 328 -15.98 16.73 4.22
CA LEU A 328 -15.47 17.99 3.64
C LEU A 328 -16.04 18.32 2.26
N ARG A 329 -17.05 17.56 1.81
CA ARG A 329 -17.66 17.69 0.46
C ARG A 329 -16.61 17.64 -0.65
N VAL A 330 -15.59 16.81 -0.47
CA VAL A 330 -14.55 16.54 -1.47
C VAL A 330 -14.94 15.29 -2.26
N THR A 331 -14.91 15.39 -3.57
CA THR A 331 -15.13 14.25 -4.48
C THR A 331 -13.80 13.55 -4.72
N ILE A 332 -13.68 12.27 -4.39
CA ILE A 332 -12.43 11.51 -4.54
C ILE A 332 -12.67 10.34 -5.48
N GLU A 333 -11.96 10.35 -6.60
CA GLU A 333 -12.15 9.41 -7.70
C GLU A 333 -10.83 8.77 -8.11
N GLU A 334 -10.84 7.43 -8.27
CA GLU A 334 -9.80 6.76 -9.03
C GLU A 334 -10.00 7.12 -10.50
N LEU A 335 -8.96 7.61 -11.18
CA LEU A 335 -9.07 7.94 -12.59
C LEU A 335 -9.53 6.70 -13.39
N PRO A 336 -10.68 6.80 -14.11
CA PRO A 336 -11.18 5.69 -14.90
C PRO A 336 -10.17 5.33 -15.98
N ALA A 337 -10.16 4.06 -16.38
CA ALA A 337 -9.26 3.57 -17.42
C ALA A 337 -9.79 3.89 -18.85
N THR A 338 -10.85 4.68 -18.96
CA THR A 338 -11.73 4.80 -20.14
C THR A 338 -11.69 6.22 -20.66
N GLU A 339 -11.81 6.37 -21.98
CA GLU A 339 -11.92 7.66 -22.69
C GLU A 339 -13.26 8.37 -22.43
N ASP A 340 -13.98 8.00 -21.37
CA ASP A 340 -15.11 8.77 -20.81
C ASP A 340 -14.56 10.04 -20.14
N PHE A 341 -13.81 10.85 -20.88
CA PHE A 341 -13.38 12.15 -20.40
C PHE A 341 -14.52 13.14 -20.67
N MET A 342 -15.53 13.06 -19.81
CA MET A 342 -16.03 14.32 -19.27
C MET A 342 -14.79 15.08 -18.78
N PRO A 343 -14.61 16.35 -19.16
CA PRO A 343 -13.45 17.10 -18.71
C PRO A 343 -13.42 17.03 -17.19
N LEU A 344 -12.31 16.55 -16.62
CA LEU A 344 -12.08 16.47 -15.18
C LEU A 344 -12.47 17.77 -14.45
N PHE A 345 -12.48 18.89 -15.20
CA PHE A 345 -12.76 20.24 -14.73
C PHE A 345 -13.68 21.09 -15.61
N ALA A 346 -14.46 20.56 -16.57
CA ALA A 346 -15.45 21.38 -17.30
C ALA A 346 -16.90 20.96 -17.00
N GLY A 347 -17.57 21.85 -16.27
CA GLY A 347 -18.97 21.72 -15.86
C GLY A 347 -19.19 22.38 -14.49
N ASP A 348 -19.57 23.65 -14.49
CA ASP A 348 -20.04 24.46 -13.34
C ASP A 348 -19.33 24.22 -11.99
N PHE A 349 -18.01 24.45 -11.96
CA PHE A 349 -17.16 24.35 -10.77
C PHE A 349 -17.22 25.60 -9.86
N GLY A 350 -18.42 26.00 -9.48
CA GLY A 350 -18.62 27.00 -8.45
C GLY A 350 -18.65 26.44 -7.01
N GLN A 351 -18.74 25.11 -6.81
CA GLN A 351 -19.13 24.57 -5.48
C GLN A 351 -18.46 23.28 -4.97
N ARG A 352 -17.73 22.47 -5.76
CA ARG A 352 -17.15 21.18 -5.27
C ARG A 352 -15.64 21.05 -5.53
N ARG A 353 -14.95 20.44 -4.55
CA ARG A 353 -13.49 20.20 -4.52
C ARG A 353 -13.21 18.75 -4.91
N HIS A 354 -12.14 18.46 -5.66
CA HIS A 354 -11.88 17.14 -6.24
C HIS A 354 -10.43 16.67 -6.01
N ILE A 355 -10.29 15.36 -5.78
CA ILE A 355 -9.02 14.64 -5.81
C ILE A 355 -9.11 13.49 -6.80
N ALA A 356 -8.16 13.45 -7.72
CA ALA A 356 -7.98 12.34 -8.66
C ALA A 356 -6.81 11.44 -8.19
N VAL A 357 -7.05 10.14 -8.06
CA VAL A 357 -6.02 9.15 -7.65
C VAL A 357 -5.72 8.21 -8.82
N THR A 358 -4.45 8.05 -9.19
CA THR A 358 -4.08 7.38 -10.45
C THR A 358 -2.68 6.77 -10.46
N THR A 359 -2.37 6.04 -11.53
CA THR A 359 -1.01 5.58 -11.85
C THR A 359 -0.40 6.47 -12.94
N PRO A 360 0.94 6.51 -13.09
CA PRO A 360 1.59 7.26 -14.16
C PRO A 360 1.04 6.95 -15.55
N GLU A 361 0.80 5.68 -15.86
CA GLU A 361 0.36 5.22 -17.18
C GLU A 361 -1.05 5.71 -17.54
N LYS A 362 -1.98 5.64 -16.57
CA LYS A 362 -3.33 6.16 -16.76
C LYS A 362 -3.31 7.68 -16.96
N LEU A 363 -2.48 8.38 -16.19
CA LEU A 363 -2.37 9.83 -16.30
C LEU A 363 -1.71 10.26 -17.61
N ALA A 364 -0.68 9.55 -18.07
CA ALA A 364 -0.08 9.77 -19.38
C ALA A 364 -1.12 9.57 -20.50
N SER A 365 -1.93 8.51 -20.43
CA SER A 365 -3.02 8.28 -21.38
C SER A 365 -4.04 9.42 -21.36
N LEU A 366 -4.38 9.92 -20.18
CA LEU A 366 -5.31 11.05 -20.02
C LEU A 366 -4.75 12.34 -20.61
N LEU A 367 -3.49 12.68 -20.29
CA LEU A 367 -2.84 13.89 -20.81
C LEU A 367 -2.72 13.87 -22.33
N ARG A 368 -2.56 12.69 -22.94
CA ARG A 368 -2.58 12.53 -24.41
C ARG A 368 -3.96 12.78 -25.00
N ALA A 369 -5.02 12.28 -24.36
CA ALA A 369 -6.40 12.40 -24.86
C ALA A 369 -7.00 13.80 -24.61
N ASN A 370 -6.75 14.38 -23.44
CA ASN A 370 -7.25 15.70 -23.05
C ASN A 370 -6.18 16.50 -22.29
N PRO A 371 -5.29 17.21 -23.00
CA PRO A 371 -4.25 18.04 -22.40
C PRO A 371 -4.78 19.16 -21.49
N GLN A 372 -6.01 19.64 -21.71
CA GLN A 372 -6.61 20.69 -20.89
C GLN A 372 -7.19 20.18 -19.57
N GLY A 373 -7.28 18.86 -19.42
CA GLY A 373 -7.84 18.20 -18.24
C GLY A 373 -7.07 18.41 -16.94
N VAL A 374 -5.95 19.14 -16.93
CA VAL A 374 -5.14 19.44 -15.72
C VAL A 374 -5.01 20.93 -15.40
N GLN A 375 -5.65 21.84 -16.14
CA GLN A 375 -5.46 23.29 -15.98
C GLN A 375 -5.74 23.84 -14.57
N ASN A 376 -6.61 23.20 -13.78
CA ASN A 376 -6.96 23.63 -12.42
C ASN A 376 -6.27 22.78 -11.32
N VAL A 377 -5.28 21.96 -11.67
CA VAL A 377 -4.52 21.15 -10.69
C VAL A 377 -3.46 22.04 -10.05
N GLY A 378 -3.58 22.25 -8.73
CA GLY A 378 -2.62 23.04 -7.96
C GLY A 378 -1.55 22.22 -7.26
N LEU A 379 -1.78 20.90 -7.10
CA LEU A 379 -0.87 20.01 -6.39
C LEU A 379 -0.85 18.62 -7.01
N ILE A 380 0.36 18.07 -7.18
CA ILE A 380 0.60 16.66 -7.43
C ILE A 380 1.30 16.05 -6.21
N VAL A 381 0.73 14.98 -5.66
CA VAL A 381 1.38 14.13 -4.66
C VAL A 381 1.81 12.85 -5.34
N PHE A 382 3.12 12.59 -5.39
CA PHE A 382 3.68 11.33 -5.89
C PHE A 382 4.26 10.52 -4.74
N ASP A 383 3.51 9.48 -4.34
CA ASP A 383 3.95 8.53 -3.33
C ASP A 383 4.79 7.40 -3.96
N GLU A 384 5.72 6.85 -3.19
CA GLU A 384 6.71 5.85 -3.63
C GLU A 384 7.55 6.33 -4.83
N ALA A 385 7.98 7.59 -4.77
CA ALA A 385 8.73 8.29 -5.82
C ALA A 385 10.05 7.62 -6.25
N GLN A 386 10.56 6.66 -5.47
CA GLN A 386 11.66 5.80 -5.91
C GLN A 386 11.37 5.02 -7.20
N ILE A 387 10.10 4.92 -7.63
CA ILE A 387 9.76 4.35 -8.95
C ILE A 387 10.32 5.16 -10.12
N LEU A 388 10.60 6.46 -9.95
CA LEU A 388 11.29 7.28 -10.94
C LEU A 388 12.66 6.69 -11.32
N LEU A 389 13.23 5.86 -10.43
CA LEU A 389 14.51 5.21 -10.62
C LEU A 389 14.40 3.75 -11.09
N LYS A 390 13.21 3.30 -11.50
CA LYS A 390 12.98 1.94 -12.02
C LYS A 390 12.75 1.94 -13.53
N GLU A 391 13.20 0.85 -14.13
CA GLU A 391 13.34 0.58 -15.57
C GLU A 391 12.27 1.20 -16.48
N THR A 392 11.05 0.66 -16.49
CA THR A 392 10.01 1.03 -17.47
C THR A 392 9.03 2.07 -16.95
N ARG A 393 8.74 2.05 -15.64
CA ARG A 393 7.72 2.92 -15.04
C ARG A 393 8.22 4.30 -14.66
N GLY A 394 9.54 4.48 -14.52
CA GLY A 394 10.14 5.78 -14.23
C GLY A 394 9.94 6.77 -15.37
N THR A 395 10.10 6.31 -16.63
CA THR A 395 9.95 7.14 -17.84
C THR A 395 8.57 7.75 -17.96
N THR A 396 7.51 6.96 -17.76
CA THR A 396 6.14 7.45 -17.84
C THR A 396 5.84 8.47 -16.75
N ALA A 397 6.33 8.25 -15.54
CA ALA A 397 6.14 9.17 -14.42
C ALA A 397 6.87 10.50 -14.65
N GLU A 398 8.11 10.46 -15.15
CA GLU A 398 8.86 11.66 -15.52
C GLU A 398 8.14 12.47 -16.61
N PHE A 399 7.67 11.80 -17.67
CA PHE A 399 6.92 12.43 -18.75
C PHE A 399 5.68 13.17 -18.25
N VAL A 400 4.89 12.52 -17.40
CA VAL A 400 3.67 13.11 -16.83
C VAL A 400 3.98 14.35 -15.98
N LEU A 401 4.97 14.25 -15.08
CA LEU A 401 5.35 15.37 -14.22
C LEU A 401 5.85 16.57 -15.05
N ARG A 402 6.63 16.30 -16.10
CA ARG A 402 7.12 17.34 -17.01
C ARG A 402 5.97 18.01 -17.78
N LYS A 403 5.06 17.23 -18.36
CA LYS A 403 3.93 17.77 -19.12
C LYS A 403 3.01 18.63 -18.23
N ILE A 404 2.73 18.19 -17.00
CA ILE A 404 1.92 19.01 -16.09
C ILE A 404 2.69 20.28 -15.68
N ARG A 405 3.99 20.21 -15.40
CA ARG A 405 4.80 21.40 -15.10
C ARG A 405 4.84 22.41 -16.26
N GLN A 406 4.89 21.93 -17.50
CA GLN A 406 4.82 22.78 -18.70
C GLN A 406 3.45 23.48 -18.83
N GLN A 407 2.36 22.76 -18.56
CA GLN A 407 0.99 23.28 -18.71
C GLN A 407 0.55 24.15 -17.53
N VAL A 408 0.98 23.80 -16.32
CA VAL A 408 0.63 24.48 -15.07
C VAL A 408 1.92 24.77 -14.30
N PRO A 409 2.67 25.83 -14.66
CA PRO A 409 3.95 26.17 -14.00
C PRO A 409 3.81 26.42 -12.51
N THR A 410 2.61 26.80 -12.05
CA THR A 410 2.28 27.09 -10.65
C THR A 410 2.02 25.85 -9.80
N CYS A 411 1.77 24.67 -10.39
CA CYS A 411 1.43 23.44 -9.67
C CYS A 411 2.56 23.00 -8.74
N ASP A 412 2.29 22.76 -7.46
CA ASP A 412 3.29 22.22 -6.54
C ASP A 412 3.46 20.70 -6.75
N ILE A 413 4.67 20.19 -6.56
CA ILE A 413 4.96 18.74 -6.64
C ILE A 413 5.53 18.26 -5.31
N VAL A 414 4.88 17.26 -4.72
CA VAL A 414 5.32 16.57 -3.50
C VAL A 414 5.81 15.18 -3.89
N LEU A 415 7.11 14.90 -3.77
CA LEU A 415 7.67 13.56 -3.92
C LEU A 415 7.87 12.92 -2.56
N MET A 416 7.37 11.69 -2.38
CA MET A 416 7.53 10.94 -1.13
C MET A 416 8.26 9.62 -1.39
N SER A 417 9.33 9.36 -0.63
CA SER A 417 10.15 8.15 -0.74
C SER A 417 10.47 7.59 0.65
N ALA A 418 10.71 6.27 0.70
CA ALA A 418 11.13 5.58 1.92
C ALA A 418 12.64 5.37 2.05
N PHE A 419 13.41 5.79 1.06
CA PHE A 419 14.79 5.37 0.83
C PHE A 419 15.73 6.57 0.88
N GLY A 420 16.51 6.66 1.97
CA GLY A 420 17.45 7.76 2.23
C GLY A 420 18.57 7.87 1.21
N ASP A 421 19.05 6.74 0.69
CA ASP A 421 20.06 6.64 -0.36
C ASP A 421 19.64 7.31 -1.68
N LEU A 422 18.34 7.50 -1.89
CA LEU A 422 17.78 8.12 -3.09
C LEU A 422 17.53 9.63 -2.96
N GLN A 423 17.79 10.20 -1.79
CA GLN A 423 17.49 11.59 -1.47
C GLN A 423 18.11 12.56 -2.49
N ASP A 424 19.40 12.42 -2.77
CA ASP A 424 20.11 13.35 -3.64
C ASP A 424 19.64 13.26 -5.09
N SER A 425 19.42 12.05 -5.60
CA SER A 425 18.88 11.85 -6.95
C SER A 425 17.47 12.44 -7.10
N LEU A 426 16.59 12.24 -6.12
CA LEU A 426 15.23 12.80 -6.16
C LEU A 426 15.21 14.33 -5.98
N LYS A 427 16.11 14.88 -5.15
CA LYS A 427 16.28 16.32 -4.97
C LYS A 427 16.77 16.97 -6.26
N GLN A 428 17.77 16.38 -6.90
CA GLN A 428 18.27 16.85 -8.20
C GLN A 428 17.18 16.76 -9.28
N PHE A 429 16.39 15.68 -9.29
CA PHE A 429 15.27 15.53 -10.22
C PHE A 429 14.27 16.70 -10.12
N LEU A 430 13.80 17.04 -8.91
CA LEU A 430 12.89 18.19 -8.71
C LEU A 430 13.53 19.53 -9.12
N THR A 431 14.80 19.71 -8.76
CA THR A 431 15.55 20.93 -9.11
C THR A 431 15.62 21.11 -10.63
N ARG A 432 15.92 20.04 -11.38
CA ARG A 432 15.94 20.03 -12.85
C ARG A 432 14.55 20.19 -13.47
N LEU A 433 13.50 19.76 -12.79
CA LEU A 433 12.12 19.93 -13.25
C LEU A 433 11.67 21.40 -13.23
N GLY A 434 12.31 22.23 -12.40
CA GLY A 434 12.21 23.70 -12.50
C GLY A 434 12.07 24.47 -11.18
N ARG A 435 12.08 23.80 -10.01
CA ARG A 435 12.02 24.47 -8.70
C ARG A 435 12.89 23.76 -7.66
N GLN A 436 13.50 24.54 -6.77
CA GLN A 436 14.21 24.01 -5.62
C GLN A 436 13.19 23.51 -4.58
N PRO A 437 13.24 22.23 -4.16
CA PRO A 437 12.26 21.71 -3.21
C PRO A 437 12.64 22.01 -1.76
N ASP A 438 11.62 22.20 -0.93
CA ASP A 438 11.73 22.06 0.53
C ASP A 438 12.00 20.60 0.88
N LEU A 439 12.69 20.36 1.99
CA LEU A 439 13.16 19.03 2.37
C LEU A 439 12.57 18.63 3.73
N LEU A 440 11.94 17.46 3.76
CA LEU A 440 11.53 16.80 4.99
C LEU A 440 12.21 15.43 5.04
N LEU A 441 13.31 15.36 5.78
CA LEU A 441 14.23 14.22 5.80
C LEU A 441 14.34 13.66 7.20
N SER A 442 14.31 12.34 7.29
CA SER A 442 14.64 11.60 8.50
C SER A 442 15.05 10.18 8.13
N ASP A 443 16.01 9.64 8.86
CA ASP A 443 16.39 8.22 8.87
C ASP A 443 15.77 7.47 10.05
N THR A 444 15.12 8.18 10.98
CA THR A 444 14.51 7.63 12.19
C THR A 444 13.13 7.04 11.91
N ARG A 445 12.87 5.88 12.52
CA ARG A 445 11.57 5.20 12.46
C ARG A 445 10.83 5.38 13.77
N PRO A 446 9.53 5.69 13.71
CA PRO A 446 8.70 5.76 14.92
C PRO A 446 8.35 4.39 15.49
N THR A 447 8.50 3.32 14.70
CA THR A 447 8.19 1.94 15.11
C THR A 447 9.45 1.10 15.21
N ARG A 448 9.46 0.16 16.15
CA ARG A 448 10.60 -0.72 16.38
C ARG A 448 10.49 -1.94 15.50
N ARG A 449 11.64 -2.41 15.04
CA ARG A 449 11.71 -3.66 14.30
C ARG A 449 12.89 -4.49 14.72
N LEU A 450 12.60 -5.72 15.13
CA LEU A 450 13.61 -6.75 15.35
C LEU A 450 13.79 -7.52 14.06
N TYR A 451 15.04 -7.67 13.64
CA TYR A 451 15.39 -8.51 12.50
C TYR A 451 15.94 -9.84 12.99
N GLY A 452 15.73 -10.89 12.23
CA GLY A 452 16.24 -12.19 12.60
C GLY A 452 16.26 -13.22 11.49
N VAL A 453 16.87 -14.36 11.79
CA VAL A 453 16.98 -15.49 10.86
C VAL A 453 16.36 -16.73 11.50
N ILE A 454 15.39 -17.35 10.81
CA ILE A 454 14.89 -18.68 11.18
C ILE A 454 15.79 -19.72 10.52
N THR A 455 16.44 -20.56 11.32
CA THR A 455 17.35 -21.60 10.89
C THR A 455 17.15 -22.91 11.66
N ASN A 456 17.92 -23.94 11.33
CA ASN A 456 17.93 -25.21 12.06
C ASN A 456 19.17 -25.30 12.95
N ASP A 457 18.97 -25.75 14.19
CA ASP A 457 20.03 -26.12 15.13
C ASP A 457 19.87 -27.57 15.61
N PHE A 458 20.84 -28.07 16.36
CA PHE A 458 20.82 -29.43 16.91
C PHE A 458 20.66 -29.39 18.44
N TRP A 459 19.59 -30.01 18.94
CA TRP A 459 19.35 -30.18 20.36
C TRP A 459 19.12 -31.67 20.69
N ARG A 460 19.92 -32.22 21.60
CA ARG A 460 19.92 -33.65 21.98
C ARG A 460 19.91 -34.61 20.78
N GLY A 461 20.69 -34.29 19.73
CA GLY A 461 20.81 -35.11 18.52
C GLY A 461 19.64 -35.01 17.52
N LYS A 462 18.62 -34.18 17.79
CA LYS A 462 17.53 -33.88 16.85
C LYS A 462 17.67 -32.47 16.30
N GLN A 463 17.32 -32.28 15.04
CA GLN A 463 17.22 -30.93 14.48
C GLN A 463 15.99 -30.23 15.09
N VAL A 464 16.12 -28.94 15.39
CA VAL A 464 15.03 -28.10 15.90
C VAL A 464 15.07 -26.74 15.18
N PRO A 465 13.90 -26.12 14.91
CA PRO A 465 13.87 -24.79 14.33
C PRO A 465 14.23 -23.76 15.40
N VAL A 466 15.10 -22.82 15.05
CA VAL A 466 15.61 -21.75 15.91
C VAL A 466 15.45 -20.42 15.20
N ALA A 467 14.97 -19.40 15.89
CA ALA A 467 15.03 -18.02 15.43
C ALA A 467 16.17 -17.30 16.16
N LEU A 468 17.09 -16.71 15.39
CA LEU A 468 18.17 -15.86 15.88
C LEU A 468 17.75 -14.41 15.67
N LEU A 469 17.51 -13.67 16.75
CA LEU A 469 17.06 -12.28 16.71
C LEU A 469 18.22 -11.34 17.01
N TYR A 470 18.40 -10.33 16.16
CA TYR A 470 19.42 -9.31 16.34
C TYR A 470 18.81 -8.09 17.05
N PRO A 471 19.50 -7.53 18.06
CA PRO A 471 19.07 -6.30 18.72
C PRO A 471 19.03 -5.11 17.74
N PRO A 472 18.16 -4.10 17.97
CA PRO A 472 17.99 -2.99 17.05
C PRO A 472 19.24 -2.06 17.01
N GLY A 473 19.83 -1.90 15.82
CA GLY A 473 20.95 -0.99 15.58
C GLY A 473 21.60 -1.13 14.20
N ILE A 474 22.17 -0.04 13.68
CA ILE A 474 23.11 -0.09 12.54
C ILE A 474 24.29 -0.93 12.99
N GLN A 475 24.43 -2.13 12.43
CA GLN A 475 25.67 -2.88 12.48
C GLN A 475 26.55 -2.31 11.37
N GLU A 476 27.66 -1.66 11.73
CA GLU A 476 28.70 -1.30 10.75
C GLU A 476 29.35 -2.57 10.21
N GLU A 477 29.80 -2.51 8.96
CA GLU A 477 30.29 -3.63 8.14
C GLU A 477 31.37 -4.49 8.83
N ASP A 478 32.15 -3.90 9.72
CA ASP A 478 33.29 -4.52 10.42
C ASP A 478 33.12 -4.64 11.95
N SER A 479 31.94 -4.28 12.50
CA SER A 479 31.71 -4.37 13.95
C SER A 479 31.43 -5.82 14.36
N TYR A 480 32.29 -6.39 15.23
CA TYR A 480 32.06 -7.71 15.84
C TYR A 480 30.67 -7.75 16.47
N THR A 481 29.79 -8.58 15.91
CA THR A 481 28.41 -8.71 16.36
C THR A 481 28.30 -9.08 17.83
N GLU A 482 27.43 -8.39 18.55
CA GLU A 482 26.77 -8.95 19.73
C GLU A 482 26.11 -10.28 19.37
N THR A 483 26.07 -11.20 20.33
CA THR A 483 25.51 -12.55 20.15
C THR A 483 23.99 -12.45 19.98
N PRO A 484 23.39 -12.98 18.90
CA PRO A 484 21.94 -12.86 18.70
C PRO A 484 21.15 -13.61 19.77
N PHE A 485 19.97 -13.10 20.14
CA PHE A 485 19.06 -13.81 21.02
C PHE A 485 18.53 -15.07 20.32
N LYS A 486 18.67 -16.21 20.97
CA LYS A 486 18.27 -17.51 20.45
C LYS A 486 16.91 -17.93 21.00
N LEU A 487 15.96 -18.16 20.10
CA LEU A 487 14.63 -18.72 20.40
C LEU A 487 14.51 -20.12 19.77
N THR A 488 14.37 -21.17 20.58
CA THR A 488 14.28 -22.56 20.11
C THR A 488 12.89 -23.12 20.35
N LEU A 489 12.14 -23.58 19.33
CA LEU A 489 10.81 -24.15 19.58
C LEU A 489 10.91 -25.52 20.28
N SER A 490 10.44 -25.60 21.53
CA SER A 490 10.72 -26.68 22.48
C SER A 490 10.07 -28.03 22.11
N GLN A 491 9.02 -28.02 21.27
CA GLN A 491 8.22 -29.22 20.94
C GLN A 491 8.32 -29.66 19.48
N VAL A 492 9.28 -29.12 18.72
CA VAL A 492 9.27 -29.28 17.27
C VAL A 492 10.56 -29.92 16.76
N SER A 493 10.59 -31.25 16.69
CA SER A 493 11.68 -31.95 16.00
C SER A 493 11.52 -31.88 14.48
N LEU A 494 12.62 -31.55 13.83
CA LEU A 494 12.76 -31.45 12.38
C LEU A 494 13.27 -32.79 11.79
N PRO A 495 12.65 -33.33 10.71
CA PRO A 495 13.26 -34.40 9.90
C PRO A 495 14.62 -34.00 9.28
N LYS A 496 15.39 -35.00 8.80
CA LYS A 496 16.76 -34.80 8.29
C LYS A 496 16.89 -33.85 7.08
N SER A 497 15.85 -33.72 6.25
CA SER A 497 15.84 -32.81 5.10
C SER A 497 14.61 -31.91 5.16
N ILE A 498 14.86 -30.60 5.28
CA ILE A 498 13.81 -29.59 5.47
C ILE A 498 14.10 -28.35 4.63
N SER A 499 13.04 -27.76 4.09
CA SER A 499 13.09 -26.49 3.38
C SER A 499 12.94 -25.30 4.34
N PRO A 500 13.50 -24.12 4.01
CA PRO A 500 13.23 -22.90 4.76
C PRO A 500 11.73 -22.63 4.99
N THR A 501 10.91 -22.87 3.97
CA THR A 501 9.45 -22.72 4.04
C THR A 501 8.83 -23.63 5.12
N ASP A 502 9.30 -24.86 5.28
CA ASP A 502 8.78 -25.78 6.30
C ASP A 502 9.17 -25.34 7.72
N MET A 503 10.36 -24.75 7.91
CA MET A 503 10.77 -24.18 9.20
C MET A 503 9.92 -22.97 9.55
N ALA A 504 9.78 -22.03 8.61
CA ALA A 504 8.92 -20.86 8.76
C ALA A 504 7.47 -21.27 9.07
N ARG A 505 6.92 -22.24 8.35
CA ARG A 505 5.56 -22.75 8.58
C ARG A 505 5.34 -23.23 10.01
N ARG A 506 6.32 -23.92 10.60
CA ARG A 506 6.26 -24.41 11.99
C ARG A 506 6.27 -23.25 12.98
N PHE A 507 7.07 -22.22 12.73
CA PHE A 507 7.08 -21.00 13.52
C PHE A 507 5.74 -20.25 13.44
N VAL A 508 5.21 -20.08 12.23
CA VAL A 508 3.92 -19.39 12.01
C VAL A 508 2.75 -20.12 12.69
N LYS A 509 2.78 -21.47 12.73
CA LYS A 509 1.72 -22.24 13.38
C LYS A 509 1.61 -21.91 14.86
N GLU A 510 2.73 -21.75 15.55
CA GLU A 510 2.73 -21.39 16.97
C GLU A 510 2.41 -19.90 17.17
N THR A 511 2.90 -19.01 16.29
CA THR A 511 2.56 -17.58 16.38
C THR A 511 1.08 -17.31 16.12
N THR A 512 0.43 -18.11 15.26
CA THR A 512 -1.01 -18.04 14.99
C THR A 512 -1.83 -18.39 16.24
N LYS A 513 -1.41 -19.43 16.99
CA LYS A 513 -2.05 -19.80 18.27
C LYS A 513 -1.88 -18.70 19.32
N ALA A 514 -0.69 -18.11 19.37
CA ALA A 514 -0.39 -16.98 20.24
C ALA A 514 -1.15 -15.69 19.86
N GLY A 515 -1.90 -15.70 18.77
CA GLY A 515 -2.73 -14.58 18.33
C GLY A 515 -1.97 -13.48 17.58
N LEU A 516 -0.71 -13.70 17.21
CA LEU A 516 0.10 -12.74 16.46
C LEU A 516 -0.31 -12.67 15.00
N ARG A 517 -0.53 -11.45 14.51
CA ARG A 517 -0.80 -11.17 13.10
C ARG A 517 0.44 -11.46 12.27
N THR A 518 0.38 -12.48 11.43
CA THR A 518 1.57 -13.01 10.75
C THR A 518 1.45 -12.96 9.22
N ALA A 519 2.47 -12.42 8.54
CA ALA A 519 2.66 -12.52 7.10
C ALA A 519 3.77 -13.51 6.78
N LEU A 520 3.46 -14.58 6.03
CA LEU A 520 4.42 -15.55 5.52
C LEU A 520 4.62 -15.35 4.01
N PHE A 521 5.76 -14.79 3.62
CA PHE A 521 6.11 -14.54 2.23
C PHE A 521 6.81 -15.75 1.59
N VAL A 522 6.22 -16.25 0.51
CA VAL A 522 6.75 -17.36 -0.31
C VAL A 522 7.01 -16.90 -1.76
N SER A 523 7.91 -17.61 -2.46
CA SER A 523 8.43 -17.17 -3.75
C SER A 523 7.48 -17.35 -4.94
N SER A 524 6.44 -18.17 -4.79
CA SER A 524 5.53 -18.49 -5.90
C SER A 524 4.06 -18.50 -5.48
N VAL A 525 3.21 -18.14 -6.43
CA VAL A 525 1.76 -18.12 -6.26
C VAL A 525 1.23 -19.51 -5.89
N VAL A 526 1.67 -20.58 -6.57
CA VAL A 526 1.27 -21.96 -6.24
C VAL A 526 1.65 -22.34 -4.81
N SER A 527 2.79 -21.85 -4.31
CA SER A 527 3.25 -22.12 -2.95
C SER A 527 2.34 -21.47 -1.91
N THR A 528 1.75 -20.30 -2.17
CA THR A 528 0.90 -19.60 -1.18
C THR A 528 -0.29 -20.46 -0.73
N GLU A 529 -1.14 -20.88 -1.66
CA GLU A 529 -2.27 -21.78 -1.39
C GLU A 529 -1.79 -23.12 -0.82
N THR A 530 -0.70 -23.68 -1.34
CA THR A 530 -0.20 -25.00 -0.88
C THR A 530 0.25 -24.93 0.59
N GLN A 531 0.92 -23.85 1.00
CA GLN A 531 1.35 -23.69 2.38
C GLN A 531 0.17 -23.34 3.28
N ALA A 532 -0.78 -22.51 2.84
CA ALA A 532 -1.99 -22.22 3.60
C ALA A 532 -2.77 -23.52 3.93
N ILE A 533 -3.00 -24.38 2.92
CA ILE A 533 -3.64 -25.70 3.12
C ILE A 533 -2.81 -26.60 4.06
N LYS A 534 -1.49 -26.64 3.89
CA LYS A 534 -0.61 -27.42 4.79
C LYS A 534 -0.61 -26.90 6.23
N MET A 535 -0.87 -25.61 6.44
CA MET A 535 -0.91 -24.99 7.77
C MET A 535 -2.20 -25.33 8.52
N ILE A 536 -3.35 -25.30 7.84
CA ILE A 536 -4.63 -25.70 8.45
C ILE A 536 -4.66 -27.20 8.77
N GLY A 537 -3.98 -28.03 7.96
CA GLY A 537 -3.90 -29.48 8.18
C GLY A 537 -5.28 -30.13 8.32
N ARG A 538 -5.46 -30.97 9.35
CA ARG A 538 -6.73 -31.65 9.65
C ARG A 538 -7.53 -30.97 10.77
N GLN A 539 -7.28 -29.69 11.04
CA GLN A 539 -7.95 -28.96 12.11
C GLN A 539 -9.43 -28.69 11.76
N LYS A 540 -10.29 -28.77 12.78
CA LYS A 540 -11.71 -28.39 12.62
C LYS A 540 -11.82 -26.86 12.41
N PRO A 541 -12.81 -26.38 11.63
CA PRO A 541 -13.14 -24.95 11.56
C PRO A 541 -13.34 -24.36 12.95
N SER A 542 -12.73 -23.22 13.22
CA SER A 542 -12.84 -22.51 14.51
C SER A 542 -13.40 -21.08 14.37
N ILE A 543 -13.49 -20.57 13.15
CA ILE A 543 -13.91 -19.19 12.86
C ILE A 543 -15.15 -19.23 11.97
N LYS A 544 -16.22 -18.54 12.39
CA LYS A 544 -17.39 -18.29 11.55
C LYS A 544 -17.13 -17.07 10.67
N LEU A 545 -17.08 -17.29 9.36
CA LEU A 545 -16.89 -16.21 8.38
C LEU A 545 -18.19 -15.42 8.17
N PRO A 546 -18.12 -14.12 7.80
CA PRO A 546 -19.31 -13.35 7.46
C PRO A 546 -20.06 -13.97 6.28
N GLU A 547 -21.32 -14.37 6.49
CA GLU A 547 -22.13 -15.12 5.50
C GLU A 547 -22.30 -14.34 4.18
N ARG A 548 -22.39 -13.00 4.26
CA ARG A 548 -22.57 -12.17 3.07
C ARG A 548 -21.30 -12.05 2.21
N ASP A 549 -20.12 -12.01 2.85
CA ASP A 549 -18.83 -12.05 2.14
C ASP A 549 -18.66 -13.40 1.41
N VAL A 550 -19.02 -14.50 2.08
CA VAL A 550 -19.00 -15.86 1.51
C VAL A 550 -19.96 -15.99 0.33
N ALA A 551 -21.20 -15.49 0.47
CA ALA A 551 -22.17 -15.49 -0.64
C ALA A 551 -21.64 -14.74 -1.87
N ARG A 552 -20.96 -13.61 -1.65
CA ARG A 552 -20.35 -12.82 -2.72
C ARG A 552 -19.22 -13.57 -3.43
N LEU A 553 -18.36 -14.26 -2.69
CA LEU A 553 -17.34 -15.14 -3.26
C LEU A 553 -17.97 -16.26 -4.10
N HIS A 554 -19.01 -16.90 -3.59
CA HIS A 554 -19.72 -17.95 -4.32
C HIS A 554 -20.35 -17.45 -5.62
N VAL A 555 -20.92 -16.26 -5.64
CA VAL A 555 -21.50 -15.65 -6.84
C VAL A 555 -20.43 -15.40 -7.92
N GLU A 556 -19.30 -14.76 -7.58
CA GLU A 556 -18.26 -14.44 -8.56
C GLU A 556 -17.48 -15.68 -9.02
N LEU A 557 -17.17 -16.60 -8.10
CA LEU A 557 -16.33 -17.76 -8.39
C LEU A 557 -17.12 -18.96 -8.92
N GLY A 558 -18.41 -19.07 -8.56
CA GLY A 558 -19.25 -20.23 -8.85
C GLY A 558 -18.86 -21.50 -8.09
N ARG A 559 -18.08 -21.38 -7.01
CA ARG A 559 -17.63 -22.48 -6.11
C ARG A 559 -17.01 -21.94 -4.82
N GLU A 560 -16.78 -22.81 -3.84
CA GLU A 560 -16.02 -22.50 -2.62
C GLU A 560 -14.58 -22.06 -2.97
N SER A 561 -14.14 -20.95 -2.38
CA SER A 561 -12.77 -20.46 -2.57
C SER A 561 -11.80 -21.18 -1.64
N VAL A 562 -10.56 -21.37 -2.08
CA VAL A 562 -9.46 -21.77 -1.19
C VAL A 562 -9.26 -20.76 -0.04
N VAL A 563 -9.59 -19.49 -0.29
CA VAL A 563 -9.57 -18.44 0.74
C VAL A 563 -10.62 -18.73 1.80
N GLU A 564 -11.84 -19.08 1.40
CA GLU A 564 -12.93 -19.43 2.32
C GLU A 564 -12.55 -20.66 3.14
N GLU A 565 -12.13 -21.74 2.48
CA GLU A 565 -11.71 -22.98 3.13
C GLU A 565 -10.64 -22.69 4.20
N THR A 566 -9.55 -22.02 3.82
CA THR A 566 -8.44 -21.77 4.74
C THR A 566 -8.82 -20.78 5.85
N SER A 567 -9.63 -19.75 5.55
CA SER A 567 -9.96 -18.68 6.50
C SER A 567 -10.82 -19.13 7.66
N THR A 568 -11.60 -20.21 7.51
CA THR A 568 -12.35 -20.81 8.64
C THR A 568 -11.44 -21.31 9.78
N ARG A 569 -10.12 -21.35 9.57
CA ARG A 569 -9.08 -21.67 10.57
C ARG A 569 -8.13 -20.48 10.85
N GLY A 570 -8.48 -19.27 10.43
CA GLY A 570 -7.71 -18.05 10.71
C GLY A 570 -6.48 -17.81 9.82
N ILE A 571 -6.36 -18.56 8.73
CA ILE A 571 -5.23 -18.49 7.78
C ILE A 571 -5.79 -18.27 6.38
N ALA A 572 -5.25 -17.33 5.61
CA ALA A 572 -5.62 -17.15 4.19
C ALA A 572 -4.39 -17.10 3.28
N CYS A 573 -4.56 -17.38 2.00
CA CYS A 573 -3.55 -17.06 0.98
C CYS A 573 -3.83 -15.69 0.34
N HIS A 574 -2.78 -15.00 -0.13
CA HIS A 574 -2.91 -13.75 -0.89
C HIS A 574 -1.90 -13.69 -2.03
N HIS A 575 -2.37 -13.54 -3.27
CA HIS A 575 -1.52 -13.49 -4.44
C HIS A 575 -2.19 -12.88 -5.66
N ALA A 576 -1.38 -12.50 -6.66
CA ALA A 576 -1.82 -11.95 -7.94
C ALA A 576 -2.78 -12.85 -8.76
N GLY A 577 -2.77 -14.16 -8.53
CA GLY A 577 -3.71 -15.08 -9.18
C GLY A 577 -5.12 -15.15 -8.56
N LEU A 578 -5.36 -14.49 -7.41
CA LEU A 578 -6.71 -14.38 -6.83
C LEU A 578 -7.50 -13.31 -7.58
N THR A 579 -8.82 -13.44 -7.62
CA THR A 579 -9.69 -12.39 -8.15
C THR A 579 -9.59 -11.12 -7.29
N PRO A 580 -9.90 -9.92 -7.85
CA PRO A 580 -9.94 -8.68 -7.07
C PRO A 580 -10.90 -8.76 -5.86
N LEU A 581 -11.99 -9.52 -5.99
CA LEU A 581 -12.94 -9.75 -4.91
C LEU A 581 -12.32 -10.57 -3.77
N GLU A 582 -11.68 -11.70 -4.08
CA GLU A 582 -10.97 -12.53 -3.09
C GLU A 582 -9.90 -11.73 -2.35
N GLN A 583 -9.07 -10.98 -3.07
CA GLN A 583 -8.06 -10.11 -2.45
C GLN A 583 -8.71 -9.12 -1.47
N THR A 584 -9.77 -8.42 -1.90
CA THR A 584 -10.45 -7.43 -1.07
C THR A 584 -11.04 -8.04 0.20
N ILE A 585 -11.62 -9.24 0.10
CA ILE A 585 -12.22 -9.95 1.23
C ILE A 585 -11.16 -10.45 2.21
N VAL A 586 -10.06 -11.05 1.73
CA VAL A 586 -8.91 -11.44 2.59
C VAL A 586 -8.37 -10.24 3.35
N GLU A 587 -8.19 -9.11 2.67
CA GLU A 587 -7.69 -7.88 3.27
C GLU A 587 -8.67 -7.30 4.30
N LYS A 588 -9.99 -7.37 4.03
CA LYS A 588 -11.04 -7.00 4.98
C LYS A 588 -10.97 -7.87 6.24
N TRP A 589 -11.00 -9.19 6.07
CA TRP A 589 -10.95 -10.15 7.19
C TRP A 589 -9.67 -10.03 8.01
N MET A 590 -8.54 -9.70 7.40
CA MET A 590 -7.29 -9.45 8.13
C MET A 590 -7.34 -8.14 8.92
N ARG A 591 -7.91 -7.07 8.34
CA ARG A 591 -8.05 -5.76 9.01
C ARG A 591 -9.00 -5.85 10.21
N GLU A 592 -10.09 -6.59 10.06
CA GLU A 592 -11.10 -6.83 11.11
C GLU A 592 -10.65 -7.85 12.15
N GLY A 593 -9.56 -8.59 11.90
CA GLY A 593 -9.04 -9.61 12.81
C GLY A 593 -9.75 -10.97 12.74
N THR A 594 -10.68 -11.14 11.79
CA THR A 594 -11.33 -12.42 11.46
C THR A 594 -10.30 -13.48 11.08
N ILE A 595 -9.24 -13.10 10.38
CA ILE A 595 -8.05 -13.95 10.17
C ILE A 595 -6.82 -13.28 10.78
N LYS A 596 -5.86 -14.09 11.22
CA LYS A 596 -4.62 -13.61 11.86
C LYS A 596 -3.39 -13.87 11.00
N THR A 597 -3.45 -14.79 10.04
CA THR A 597 -2.28 -15.16 9.26
C THR A 597 -2.56 -15.12 7.76
N ILE A 598 -1.64 -14.52 7.01
CA ILE A 598 -1.67 -14.52 5.55
C ILE A 598 -0.39 -15.18 5.01
N VAL A 599 -0.56 -16.10 4.07
CA VAL A 599 0.52 -16.63 3.23
C VAL A 599 0.50 -15.93 1.88
N ALA A 600 1.54 -15.16 1.56
CA ALA A 600 1.52 -14.27 0.40
C ALA A 600 2.75 -14.32 -0.50
N THR A 601 2.56 -13.83 -1.74
CA THR A 601 3.66 -13.38 -2.61
C THR A 601 4.08 -11.94 -2.27
N PRO A 602 5.24 -11.45 -2.75
CA PRO A 602 5.68 -10.06 -2.56
C PRO A 602 4.67 -9.00 -2.95
N THR A 603 3.73 -9.33 -3.82
CA THR A 603 2.67 -8.42 -4.27
C THR A 603 1.88 -7.82 -3.11
N LEU A 604 1.70 -8.57 -2.02
CA LEU A 604 1.08 -8.05 -0.79
C LEU A 604 1.90 -6.89 -0.17
N ALA A 605 3.22 -7.01 -0.26
CA ALA A 605 4.15 -6.00 0.25
C ALA A 605 4.22 -4.74 -0.61
N GLN A 606 3.53 -4.69 -1.76
CA GLN A 606 3.55 -3.56 -2.70
C GLN A 606 2.22 -2.79 -2.77
N GLY A 607 1.22 -3.08 -1.92
CA GLY A 607 -0.10 -2.47 -2.14
C GLY A 607 -1.20 -2.59 -1.11
N VAL A 608 -0.94 -3.15 0.09
CA VAL A 608 -2.00 -3.26 1.10
C VAL A 608 -1.55 -2.84 2.48
N ASN A 609 -2.19 -1.82 3.06
CA ASN A 609 -2.02 -1.40 4.44
C ASN A 609 -2.65 -2.41 5.42
N LEU A 610 -1.98 -3.54 5.59
CA LEU A 610 -2.28 -4.52 6.63
C LEU A 610 -1.17 -4.50 7.68
N PRO A 611 -1.51 -4.31 8.96
CA PRO A 611 -0.52 -4.36 10.02
C PRO A 611 -0.25 -5.81 10.42
N PHE A 612 1.02 -6.21 10.36
CA PHE A 612 1.48 -7.49 10.90
C PHE A 612 2.37 -7.26 12.10
N ASP A 613 2.32 -8.19 13.05
CA ASP A 613 3.25 -8.27 14.18
C ASP A 613 4.53 -9.00 13.74
N LEU A 614 4.37 -10.00 12.87
CA LEU A 614 5.43 -10.86 12.40
C LEU A 614 5.40 -10.96 10.87
N SER A 615 6.53 -10.72 10.23
CA SER A 615 6.72 -10.93 8.79
C SER A 615 7.88 -11.87 8.55
N ILE A 616 7.63 -12.97 7.85
CA ILE A 616 8.63 -14.01 7.57
C ILE A 616 8.81 -14.16 6.06
N VAL A 617 10.04 -14.04 5.56
CA VAL A 617 10.39 -14.28 4.17
C VAL A 617 11.11 -15.62 4.04
N THR A 618 10.61 -16.54 3.23
CA THR A 618 11.14 -17.92 3.15
C THR A 618 12.17 -18.14 2.04
N TYR A 619 12.60 -17.09 1.34
CA TYR A 619 13.46 -17.18 0.17
C TYR A 619 14.22 -15.88 -0.07
N THR A 620 15.41 -15.99 -0.64
CA THR A 620 16.22 -14.84 -1.08
C THR A 620 16.70 -14.97 -2.53
N HIS A 621 16.24 -16.03 -3.22
CA HIS A 621 16.54 -16.31 -4.62
C HIS A 621 15.26 -16.76 -5.32
N ARG A 622 15.11 -16.37 -6.58
CA ARG A 622 14.09 -16.84 -7.54
C ARG A 622 14.77 -17.61 -8.66
N ARG A 623 14.00 -18.10 -9.64
CA ARG A 623 14.57 -18.74 -10.83
C ARG A 623 15.50 -17.80 -11.59
N ASP A 624 15.15 -16.52 -11.64
CA ASP A 624 15.80 -15.52 -12.48
C ASP A 624 16.97 -14.81 -11.76
N GLY A 625 17.32 -15.26 -10.54
CA GLY A 625 18.44 -14.72 -9.78
C GLY A 625 18.12 -14.38 -8.31
N PRO A 626 19.05 -13.69 -7.60
CA PRO A 626 18.85 -13.24 -6.23
C PRO A 626 17.71 -12.21 -6.15
N VAL A 627 16.96 -12.25 -5.05
CA VAL A 627 15.92 -11.24 -4.78
C VAL A 627 16.61 -9.95 -4.31
N PRO A 628 16.31 -8.80 -4.92
CA PRO A 628 16.86 -7.51 -4.49
C PRO A 628 16.61 -7.22 -3.00
N PRO A 629 17.60 -6.70 -2.24
CA PRO A 629 17.45 -6.42 -0.81
C PRO A 629 16.26 -5.52 -0.47
N ASN A 630 16.01 -4.50 -1.29
CA ASN A 630 14.86 -3.59 -1.14
C ASN A 630 13.51 -4.32 -1.21
N GLU A 631 13.37 -5.36 -2.02
CA GLU A 631 12.15 -6.16 -2.08
C GLU A 631 11.95 -6.99 -0.81
N ILE A 632 13.03 -7.56 -0.27
CA ILE A 632 12.99 -8.29 1.01
C ILE A 632 12.62 -7.32 2.15
N LEU A 633 13.22 -6.14 2.17
CA LEU A 633 12.93 -5.10 3.17
C LEU A 633 11.52 -4.54 3.05
N ASN A 634 10.91 -4.51 1.87
CA ASN A 634 9.50 -4.14 1.71
C ASN A 634 8.55 -5.20 2.29
N MET A 635 8.88 -6.49 2.11
CA MET A 635 8.12 -7.60 2.72
C MET A 635 8.20 -7.54 4.24
N ILE A 636 9.42 -7.51 4.78
CA ILE A 636 9.68 -7.38 6.21
C ILE A 636 9.17 -6.05 6.78
N GLY A 637 9.16 -5.03 5.91
CA GLY A 637 8.52 -3.71 5.99
C GLY A 637 7.10 -3.68 6.54
N ARG A 638 6.38 -4.78 6.44
CA ARG A 638 4.97 -4.87 6.83
C ARG A 638 4.80 -5.22 8.32
N ALA A 639 5.86 -5.68 8.99
CA ALA A 639 5.85 -5.89 10.44
C ALA A 639 6.14 -4.59 11.20
N GLY A 640 5.28 -4.21 12.15
CA GLY A 640 5.38 -2.95 12.88
C GLY A 640 4.98 -1.77 12.00
N ARG A 641 3.83 -1.13 12.30
CA ARG A 641 3.29 0.02 11.60
C ARG A 641 2.76 1.05 12.58
N ALA A 642 3.23 2.29 12.47
CA ALA A 642 2.76 3.37 13.31
C ALA A 642 1.24 3.51 13.18
N GLY A 643 0.56 3.62 14.31
CA GLY A 643 -0.90 3.62 14.32
C GLY A 643 -1.56 2.24 14.36
N HIS A 644 -0.84 1.12 14.35
CA HIS A 644 -1.46 -0.21 14.47
C HIS A 644 -0.67 -1.20 15.32
N VAL A 645 0.66 -1.24 15.19
CA VAL A 645 1.57 -2.16 15.90
C VAL A 645 2.89 -1.42 16.15
N SER A 646 3.27 -1.20 17.41
CA SER A 646 4.53 -0.53 17.82
C SER A 646 5.75 -1.33 17.41
N ASP A 647 5.69 -2.64 17.64
CA ASP A 647 6.81 -3.57 17.50
C ASP A 647 6.58 -4.59 16.39
N GLY A 648 7.48 -4.60 15.41
CA GLY A 648 7.47 -5.58 14.32
C GLY A 648 8.62 -6.58 14.41
N ILE A 649 8.37 -7.83 14.05
CA ILE A 649 9.43 -8.84 13.91
C ILE A 649 9.57 -9.22 12.44
N GLY A 650 10.76 -9.05 11.91
CA GLY A 650 11.14 -9.35 10.54
C GLY A 650 12.09 -10.51 10.44
N LEU A 651 11.65 -11.66 9.94
CA LEU A 651 12.49 -12.86 9.87
C LEU A 651 12.75 -13.29 8.43
N ILE A 652 13.97 -13.75 8.16
CA ILE A 652 14.30 -14.48 6.93
C ILE A 652 14.54 -15.95 7.31
N SER A 653 13.85 -16.88 6.66
CA SER A 653 14.11 -18.30 6.89
C SER A 653 15.19 -18.82 5.94
N ARG A 654 16.21 -19.49 6.49
CA ARG A 654 17.31 -20.13 5.76
C ARG A 654 17.77 -21.41 6.44
N LYS A 655 18.17 -22.39 5.62
CA LYS A 655 18.72 -23.67 6.11
C LYS A 655 20.22 -23.53 6.39
N ARG A 656 20.69 -24.04 7.53
CA ARG A 656 22.12 -24.14 7.86
C ARG A 656 22.71 -25.41 7.26
N TYR A 657 23.80 -25.29 6.50
CA TYR A 657 24.57 -26.42 5.96
C TYR A 657 25.77 -26.73 6.88
N THR A 658 26.03 -28.02 7.13
CA THR A 658 27.01 -28.47 8.13
C THR A 658 28.47 -28.51 7.64
N ASN A 659 28.75 -28.46 6.34
CA ASN A 659 30.08 -28.84 5.83
C ASN A 659 31.12 -27.72 5.60
N SER A 660 30.74 -26.45 5.52
CA SER A 660 31.64 -25.27 5.56
C SER A 660 30.81 -24.05 5.19
N GLY A 661 30.88 -22.97 5.97
CA GLY A 661 30.12 -21.73 5.72
C GLY A 661 28.88 -21.52 6.59
N ALA A 662 28.78 -22.13 7.78
CA ALA A 662 27.71 -21.80 8.74
C ALA A 662 27.70 -20.32 9.16
N ILE A 663 28.88 -19.69 9.20
CA ILE A 663 29.06 -18.25 9.45
C ILE A 663 28.64 -17.43 8.22
N ARG A 664 29.09 -17.81 7.02
CA ARG A 664 28.73 -17.17 5.74
C ARG A 664 27.23 -17.05 5.48
N VAL A 665 26.42 -18.07 5.80
CA VAL A 665 24.96 -18.03 5.52
C VAL A 665 24.21 -17.05 6.44
N LEU A 666 24.69 -16.88 7.69
CA LEU A 666 24.19 -15.88 8.62
C LEU A 666 24.64 -14.49 8.19
N ASP A 667 25.89 -14.33 7.77
CA ASP A 667 26.42 -13.07 7.24
C ASP A 667 25.68 -12.64 5.95
N ASP A 668 25.40 -13.54 5.02
CA ASP A 668 24.61 -13.24 3.81
C ASP A 668 23.19 -12.73 4.13
N ALA A 669 22.53 -13.31 5.14
CA ALA A 669 21.21 -12.83 5.55
C ALA A 669 21.30 -11.49 6.30
N ARG A 670 22.38 -11.28 7.05
CA ARG A 670 22.69 -9.99 7.69
C ARG A 670 23.00 -8.91 6.65
N HIS A 671 23.74 -9.22 5.58
CA HIS A 671 23.97 -8.30 4.47
C HIS A 671 22.64 -7.83 3.85
N VAL A 672 21.60 -8.66 3.79
CA VAL A 672 20.27 -8.22 3.33
C VAL A 672 19.64 -7.17 4.27
N PHE A 673 19.87 -7.26 5.58
CA PHE A 673 19.34 -6.31 6.57
C PHE A 673 20.15 -5.03 6.68
N PHE A 674 21.47 -5.11 6.50
CA PHE A 674 22.41 -4.03 6.85
C PHE A 674 23.13 -3.42 5.65
N GLN A 675 23.08 -4.03 4.45
CA GLN A 675 23.57 -3.44 3.20
C GLN A 675 22.39 -3.16 2.25
N LEU A 676 21.96 -1.89 2.20
CA LEU A 676 21.17 -1.38 1.08
C LEU A 676 22.13 -1.14 -0.09
N ARG A 677 22.26 -2.09 -1.02
CA ARG A 677 22.91 -1.80 -2.30
C ARG A 677 22.08 -0.74 -3.03
N GLY A 678 22.73 0.35 -3.42
CA GLY A 678 22.13 1.40 -4.24
C GLY A 678 21.59 0.84 -5.57
N PRO A 679 20.70 1.58 -6.25
CA PRO A 679 20.09 1.14 -7.49
C PRO A 679 21.15 0.81 -8.55
N SER A 680 21.04 -0.37 -9.16
CA SER A 680 21.87 -0.81 -10.29
C SER A 680 21.30 -0.24 -11.59
N SER A 681 21.46 1.06 -11.83
CA SER A 681 21.33 1.65 -13.17
C SER A 681 21.88 3.07 -13.16
N GLU A 682 22.87 3.34 -14.01
CA GLU A 682 23.55 4.64 -14.11
C GLU A 682 22.63 5.77 -14.61
N HIS A 683 21.51 5.45 -15.27
CA HIS A 683 20.60 6.42 -15.88
C HIS A 683 19.13 6.18 -15.51
N LEU A 684 18.38 7.29 -15.33
CA LEU A 684 16.97 7.30 -14.94
C LEU A 684 16.04 7.48 -16.15
N GLY A 685 14.76 7.14 -16.01
CA GLY A 685 13.69 7.71 -16.83
C GLY A 685 13.83 7.60 -18.35
N LEU A 686 13.59 8.71 -19.08
CA LEU A 686 13.61 8.76 -20.55
C LEU A 686 15.00 8.43 -21.13
N ALA A 687 16.07 8.85 -20.45
CA ALA A 687 17.45 8.58 -20.88
C ALA A 687 17.68 7.09 -21.09
N ARG A 688 17.22 6.26 -20.16
CA ARG A 688 17.32 4.80 -20.28
C ARG A 688 16.54 4.26 -21.48
N LEU A 689 15.27 4.65 -21.65
CA LEU A 689 14.43 4.18 -22.76
C LEU A 689 15.13 4.45 -24.10
N VAL A 690 15.67 5.66 -24.25
CA VAL A 690 16.37 6.06 -25.46
C VAL A 690 17.71 5.34 -25.60
N THR A 691 18.47 5.15 -24.53
CA THR A 691 19.71 4.35 -24.59
C THR A 691 19.43 2.90 -25.02
N ASN A 692 18.38 2.28 -24.50
CA ASN A 692 17.95 0.95 -24.93
C ASN A 692 17.51 0.94 -26.39
N ALA A 693 16.78 1.98 -26.83
CA ALA A 693 16.39 2.15 -28.23
C ALA A 693 17.61 2.30 -29.15
N LEU A 694 18.64 3.06 -28.75
CA LEU A 694 19.88 3.18 -29.50
C LEU A 694 20.59 1.83 -29.62
N GLN A 695 20.61 1.01 -28.57
CA GLN A 695 21.14 -0.36 -28.61
C GLN A 695 20.36 -1.28 -29.55
N ALA A 696 19.07 -0.99 -29.73
CA ALA A 696 18.17 -1.68 -30.65
C ALA A 696 18.17 -1.09 -32.07
N ASN A 697 19.10 -0.17 -32.39
CA ASN A 697 19.27 0.45 -33.71
C ASN A 697 17.99 1.09 -34.30
N VAL A 698 17.23 1.84 -33.50
CA VAL A 698 15.96 2.48 -33.94
C VAL A 698 16.05 3.38 -35.18
N SER A 699 17.25 3.81 -35.58
CA SER A 699 17.47 4.59 -36.80
C SER A 699 17.39 3.77 -38.09
N GLU A 700 17.36 2.44 -38.02
CA GLU A 700 17.26 1.57 -39.20
C GLU A 700 15.84 1.49 -39.77
N GLN A 701 15.70 1.31 -41.09
CA GLN A 701 14.40 1.26 -41.77
C GLN A 701 13.52 0.08 -41.29
N ASN A 702 14.12 -1.07 -41.03
CA ASN A 702 13.40 -2.27 -40.59
C ASN A 702 12.98 -2.25 -39.11
N TRP A 703 13.22 -1.15 -38.38
CA TRP A 703 12.81 -1.02 -36.97
C TRP A 703 11.31 -1.26 -36.77
N LEU A 704 10.48 -0.73 -37.68
CA LEU A 704 9.02 -0.91 -37.68
C LEU A 704 8.61 -2.39 -37.81
N VAL A 705 9.48 -3.19 -38.43
CA VAL A 705 9.28 -4.59 -38.79
C VAL A 705 9.75 -5.53 -37.67
N GLU A 706 10.78 -5.17 -36.90
CA GLU A 706 11.43 -6.12 -35.99
C GLU A 706 11.23 -5.82 -34.50
N LEU A 707 11.13 -4.55 -34.05
CA LEU A 707 10.98 -4.17 -32.61
C LEU A 707 11.81 -5.08 -31.64
N ASP A 708 12.97 -5.55 -32.10
CA ASP A 708 13.79 -6.45 -31.33
C ASP A 708 14.42 -5.67 -30.16
N GLU A 709 14.70 -6.37 -29.07
CA GLU A 709 15.18 -5.79 -27.79
C GLU A 709 14.25 -4.85 -26.98
N LEU A 710 13.33 -4.07 -27.57
CA LEU A 710 12.34 -3.30 -26.78
C LEU A 710 11.08 -4.10 -26.41
N GLY A 711 10.50 -3.82 -25.25
CA GLY A 711 9.16 -4.34 -24.88
C GLY A 711 8.04 -3.61 -25.63
N PHE A 712 6.86 -4.25 -25.78
CA PHE A 712 5.71 -3.69 -26.51
C PHE A 712 5.33 -2.27 -26.05
N TYR A 713 5.29 -2.02 -24.74
CA TYR A 713 4.97 -0.71 -24.18
C TYR A 713 6.05 0.35 -24.43
N GLU A 714 7.31 -0.05 -24.42
CA GLU A 714 8.45 0.85 -24.66
C GLU A 714 8.42 1.34 -26.11
N ALA A 715 8.19 0.42 -27.05
CA ALA A 715 8.02 0.74 -28.47
C ALA A 715 6.84 1.70 -28.71
N GLN A 716 5.65 1.40 -28.15
CA GLN A 716 4.48 2.30 -28.26
C GLN A 716 4.77 3.70 -27.72
N THR A 717 5.43 3.77 -26.57
CA THR A 717 5.77 5.04 -25.91
C THR A 717 6.75 5.84 -26.75
N LEU A 718 7.78 5.19 -27.28
CA LEU A 718 8.79 5.82 -28.13
C LEU A 718 8.18 6.38 -29.42
N VAL A 719 7.39 5.57 -30.14
CA VAL A 719 6.73 5.97 -31.38
C VAL A 719 5.77 7.14 -31.16
N SER A 720 4.89 7.03 -30.15
CA SER A 720 3.95 8.10 -29.82
C SER A 720 4.68 9.38 -29.43
N PHE A 721 5.77 9.29 -28.66
CA PHE A 721 6.59 10.43 -28.26
C PHE A 721 7.23 11.13 -29.47
N VAL A 722 7.94 10.39 -30.32
CA VAL A 722 8.64 10.92 -31.49
C VAL A 722 7.66 11.57 -32.47
N LEU A 723 6.54 10.91 -32.77
CA LEU A 723 5.52 11.46 -33.67
C LEU A 723 4.80 12.68 -33.06
N SER A 724 4.61 12.72 -31.74
CA SER A 724 4.00 13.88 -31.08
C SER A 724 4.84 15.17 -31.20
N ILE A 725 6.16 15.04 -31.33
CA ILE A 725 7.07 16.17 -31.48
C ILE A 725 7.23 16.56 -32.95
N THR A 726 7.35 15.58 -33.84
CA THR A 726 7.76 15.82 -35.23
C THR A 726 6.61 16.17 -36.17
N ALA A 727 5.35 15.77 -35.89
CA ALA A 727 4.23 15.77 -36.84
C ALA A 727 3.91 17.12 -37.54
N GLU A 728 4.18 18.27 -36.91
CA GLU A 728 3.69 19.58 -37.34
C GLU A 728 4.82 20.63 -37.46
N VAL A 729 6.01 20.21 -37.92
CA VAL A 729 7.23 21.02 -37.77
C VAL A 729 8.14 20.97 -38.99
N ASP A 730 8.57 22.14 -39.45
CA ASP A 730 9.55 22.30 -40.53
C ASP A 730 10.98 21.92 -40.12
N ASP A 731 11.32 22.09 -38.84
CA ASP A 731 12.62 21.72 -38.22
C ASP A 731 12.40 20.74 -37.06
N ALA A 732 12.32 19.45 -37.39
CA ALA A 732 12.10 18.36 -36.43
C ALA A 732 13.28 18.20 -35.47
N HIS A 733 14.50 18.38 -35.97
CA HIS A 733 15.74 18.25 -35.20
C HIS A 733 15.80 19.22 -34.02
N LEU A 734 15.63 20.53 -34.27
CA LEU A 734 15.68 21.54 -33.22
C LEU A 734 14.61 21.34 -32.15
N LYS A 735 13.39 20.92 -32.56
CA LYS A 735 12.33 20.64 -31.59
C LYS A 735 12.62 19.40 -30.75
N LEU A 736 13.12 18.32 -31.36
CA LEU A 736 13.54 17.12 -30.63
C LEU A 736 14.63 17.45 -29.61
N ASP A 737 15.68 18.20 -29.99
CA ASP A 737 16.73 18.64 -29.07
C ASP A 737 16.16 19.46 -27.90
N SER A 738 15.33 20.46 -28.20
CA SER A 738 14.73 21.33 -27.18
C SER A 738 13.81 20.57 -26.20
N GLU A 739 12.99 19.64 -26.70
CA GLU A 739 12.09 18.84 -25.88
C GLU A 739 12.86 17.80 -25.06
N LEU A 740 13.85 17.12 -25.64
CA LEU A 740 14.67 16.12 -24.94
C LEU A 740 15.48 16.74 -23.80
N ARG A 741 16.13 17.89 -24.04
CA ARG A 741 16.89 18.62 -23.00
C ARG A 741 16.01 19.14 -21.87
N ALA A 742 14.69 19.16 -22.06
CA ALA A 742 13.74 19.52 -21.03
C ALA A 742 13.45 18.38 -20.03
N PHE A 743 13.93 17.15 -20.28
CA PHE A 743 13.76 16.01 -19.37
C PHE A 743 14.91 15.89 -18.35
N PRO A 744 14.62 15.85 -17.04
CA PRO A 744 15.64 15.69 -15.99
C PRO A 744 16.60 14.50 -16.16
N SER A 745 16.16 13.39 -16.76
CA SER A 745 17.04 12.26 -17.04
C SER A 745 18.02 12.51 -18.17
N ILE A 746 17.59 13.22 -19.22
CA ILE A 746 18.42 13.50 -20.41
C ILE A 746 19.49 14.53 -20.07
N GLN A 747 19.18 15.51 -19.21
CA GLN A 747 20.14 16.52 -18.73
C GLN A 747 21.34 15.93 -17.95
N GLN A 748 21.32 14.63 -17.62
CA GLN A 748 22.43 13.93 -16.98
C GLN A 748 23.41 13.32 -17.98
N LEU A 749 23.01 13.22 -19.25
CA LEU A 749 23.82 12.66 -20.32
C LEU A 749 24.79 13.71 -20.87
N ASP A 750 25.91 13.24 -21.40
CA ASP A 750 26.86 14.09 -22.11
C ASP A 750 26.23 14.65 -23.39
N ASP A 751 26.59 15.89 -23.75
CA ASP A 751 26.06 16.57 -24.94
C ASP A 751 26.24 15.77 -26.24
N ALA A 752 27.36 15.03 -26.36
CA ALA A 752 27.63 14.16 -27.50
C ALA A 752 26.62 13.03 -27.62
N LEU A 753 26.20 12.44 -26.49
CA LEU A 753 25.19 11.38 -26.48
C LEU A 753 23.80 11.96 -26.76
N ILE A 754 23.49 13.16 -26.27
CA ILE A 754 22.23 13.84 -26.59
C ILE A 754 22.11 14.10 -28.10
N ILE A 755 23.17 14.56 -28.76
CA ILE A 755 23.18 14.77 -30.22
C ILE A 755 22.89 13.44 -30.94
N GLN A 756 23.59 12.35 -30.57
CA GLN A 756 23.36 11.03 -31.14
C GLN A 756 21.92 10.54 -30.96
N ILE A 757 21.32 10.81 -29.79
CA ILE A 757 19.93 10.52 -29.49
C ILE A 757 19.01 11.29 -30.45
N VAL A 758 19.18 12.60 -30.58
CA VAL A 758 18.35 13.47 -31.42
C VAL A 758 18.41 13.00 -32.87
N ASP A 759 19.61 12.75 -33.39
CA ASP A 759 19.84 12.23 -34.75
C ASP A 759 19.07 10.93 -34.96
N SER A 760 19.18 9.98 -34.04
CA SER A 760 18.55 8.66 -34.17
C SER A 760 17.02 8.72 -34.12
N LEU A 761 16.46 9.57 -33.26
CA LEU A 761 15.00 9.75 -33.16
C LEU A 761 14.43 10.54 -34.34
N GLU A 762 15.18 11.47 -34.90
CA GLU A 762 14.81 12.15 -36.15
C GLU A 762 14.78 11.16 -37.31
N GLN A 763 15.82 10.32 -37.45
CA GLN A 763 15.83 9.26 -38.46
C GLN A 763 14.67 8.28 -38.30
N LEU A 764 14.33 7.89 -37.06
CA LEU A 764 13.14 7.08 -36.78
C LEU A 764 11.86 7.76 -37.31
N ALA A 765 11.67 9.06 -37.04
CA ALA A 765 10.51 9.80 -37.54
C ALA A 765 10.45 9.82 -39.08
N LEU A 766 11.61 10.00 -39.73
CA LEU A 766 11.73 9.98 -41.19
C LEU A 766 11.41 8.59 -41.76
N ASN A 767 11.93 7.52 -41.16
CA ASN A 767 11.65 6.14 -41.58
C ASN A 767 10.15 5.86 -41.52
N ILE A 768 9.48 6.21 -40.41
CA ILE A 768 8.03 6.06 -40.25
C ILE A 768 7.26 6.79 -41.36
N ARG A 769 7.65 8.04 -41.67
CA ARG A 769 7.00 8.81 -42.73
C ARG A 769 7.27 8.24 -44.12
N SER A 770 8.46 7.71 -44.37
CA SER A 770 8.83 7.16 -45.68
C SER A 770 8.08 5.88 -46.03
N GLU A 771 7.69 5.09 -45.03
CA GLU A 771 6.85 3.90 -45.22
C GLU A 771 5.37 4.22 -45.45
N LEU A 772 4.93 5.43 -45.10
CA LEU A 772 3.54 5.86 -45.17
C LEU A 772 3.33 6.74 -46.41
N SER A 773 2.26 6.52 -47.17
CA SER A 773 1.95 7.36 -48.33
C SER A 773 1.39 8.72 -47.89
N ASP A 774 1.48 9.76 -48.73
CA ASP A 774 0.90 11.08 -48.44
C ASP A 774 -0.64 11.03 -48.22
N GLU A 775 -1.30 9.95 -48.65
CA GLU A 775 -2.75 9.73 -48.47
C GLU A 775 -3.11 9.13 -47.08
N ASP A 776 -2.12 8.67 -46.30
CA ASP A 776 -2.30 7.96 -45.02
C ASP A 776 -2.44 8.88 -43.79
N SER A 777 -2.97 10.10 -43.98
CA SER A 777 -3.15 11.10 -42.89
C SER A 777 -3.90 10.56 -41.67
N VAL A 778 -4.91 9.71 -41.89
CA VAL A 778 -5.68 9.05 -40.82
C VAL A 778 -4.83 8.04 -40.06
N LEU A 779 -4.05 7.21 -40.77
CA LEU A 779 -3.19 6.20 -40.16
C LEU A 779 -2.08 6.85 -39.32
N LEU A 780 -1.47 7.93 -39.82
CA LEU A 780 -0.52 8.76 -39.07
C LEU A 780 -1.14 9.33 -37.79
N SER A 781 -2.37 9.86 -37.87
CA SER A 781 -3.09 10.38 -36.69
C SER A 781 -3.32 9.30 -35.64
N VAL A 782 -3.82 8.12 -36.05
CA VAL A 782 -4.05 6.99 -35.15
C VAL A 782 -2.74 6.47 -34.55
N LEU A 783 -1.67 6.35 -35.35
CA LEU A 783 -0.36 5.90 -34.91
C LEU A 783 0.21 6.85 -33.85
N ARG A 784 0.06 8.17 -34.03
CA ARG A 784 0.45 9.19 -33.04
C ARG A 784 -0.27 8.99 -31.70
N ARG A 785 -1.57 8.70 -31.74
CA ARG A 785 -2.42 8.53 -30.55
C ARG A 785 -2.19 7.20 -29.82
N THR A 786 -1.94 6.12 -30.57
CA THR A 786 -1.95 4.75 -30.03
C THR A 786 -0.56 4.13 -29.89
N GLY A 787 0.39 4.49 -30.77
CA GLY A 787 1.70 3.85 -30.88
C GLY A 787 1.64 2.38 -31.33
N MET A 788 0.48 1.89 -31.79
CA MET A 788 0.29 0.49 -32.18
C MET A 788 1.02 0.14 -33.48
N PRO A 789 1.39 -1.14 -33.70
CA PRO A 789 1.96 -1.59 -34.97
C PRO A 789 1.12 -1.17 -36.17
N ILE A 790 1.78 -0.64 -37.21
CA ILE A 790 1.13 -0.03 -38.38
C ILE A 790 0.22 -1.04 -39.08
N GLU A 791 0.61 -2.31 -39.16
CA GLU A 791 -0.13 -3.37 -39.84
C GLU A 791 -1.47 -3.67 -39.16
N ILE A 792 -1.51 -3.58 -37.83
CA ILE A 792 -2.75 -3.74 -37.05
C ILE A 792 -3.67 -2.55 -37.34
N LEU A 793 -3.14 -1.33 -37.28
CA LEU A 793 -3.93 -0.12 -37.54
C LEU A 793 -4.44 -0.06 -38.98
N ALA A 794 -3.61 -0.42 -39.96
CA ALA A 794 -3.99 -0.52 -41.36
C ALA A 794 -5.09 -1.57 -41.59
N SER A 795 -4.96 -2.74 -40.94
CA SER A 795 -5.99 -3.78 -40.95
C SER A 795 -7.31 -3.27 -40.39
N PHE A 796 -7.28 -2.57 -39.25
CA PHE A 796 -8.47 -1.98 -38.62
C PHE A 796 -9.15 -0.94 -39.51
N LEU A 797 -8.39 0.00 -40.07
CA LEU A 797 -8.93 1.03 -40.96
C LEU A 797 -9.56 0.42 -42.22
N SER A 798 -8.95 -0.61 -42.79
CA SER A 798 -9.50 -1.34 -43.95
C SER A 798 -10.86 -1.97 -43.61
N GLN A 799 -10.96 -2.66 -42.47
CA GLN A 799 -12.20 -3.30 -42.02
C GLN A 799 -13.30 -2.29 -41.69
N ILE A 800 -12.96 -1.17 -41.06
CA ILE A 800 -13.90 -0.10 -40.71
C ILE A 800 -14.48 0.60 -41.95
N ARG A 801 -13.66 0.75 -43.00
CA ARG A 801 -14.08 1.37 -44.28
C ARG A 801 -14.90 0.41 -45.17
N SER A 802 -15.07 -0.85 -44.77
CA SER A 802 -15.87 -1.83 -45.51
C SER A 802 -17.37 -1.51 -45.45
N SER A 803 -18.11 -1.92 -46.49
CA SER A 803 -19.57 -1.76 -46.54
C SER A 803 -20.32 -2.63 -45.53
N GLU A 804 -19.72 -3.72 -45.06
CA GLU A 804 -20.31 -4.64 -44.08
C GLU A 804 -20.47 -3.99 -42.70
N PHE A 805 -19.52 -3.12 -42.33
CA PHE A 805 -19.52 -2.44 -41.04
C PHE A 805 -20.69 -1.46 -40.85
N GLN A 806 -21.14 -0.79 -41.92
CA GLN A 806 -22.12 0.31 -41.83
C GLN A 806 -23.51 -0.11 -41.32
N ASN A 807 -23.83 -1.41 -41.34
CA ASN A 807 -25.13 -1.94 -40.93
C ASN A 807 -25.14 -2.64 -39.55
N MET A 808 -23.99 -2.72 -38.88
CA MET A 808 -23.86 -3.47 -37.63
C MET A 808 -24.27 -2.65 -36.40
N THR A 809 -24.99 -3.26 -35.46
CA THR A 809 -25.35 -2.64 -34.17
C THR A 809 -25.31 -3.65 -33.02
N GLY A 810 -25.11 -3.18 -31.79
CA GLY A 810 -25.18 -4.03 -30.59
C GLY A 810 -24.22 -5.22 -30.62
N ASN A 811 -24.75 -6.44 -30.44
CA ASN A 811 -23.95 -7.66 -30.35
C ASN A 811 -23.19 -8.00 -31.64
N ASP A 812 -23.75 -7.68 -32.82
CA ASP A 812 -23.09 -7.96 -34.10
C ASP A 812 -21.78 -7.17 -34.22
N LEU A 813 -21.78 -5.92 -33.75
CA LEU A 813 -20.59 -5.07 -33.73
C LEU A 813 -19.51 -5.61 -32.79
N MET A 814 -19.91 -6.28 -31.71
CA MET A 814 -18.98 -6.89 -30.75
C MET A 814 -18.31 -8.13 -31.30
N GLU A 815 -19.07 -9.03 -31.90
CA GLU A 815 -18.53 -10.25 -32.52
C GLU A 815 -17.58 -9.89 -33.67
N TRP A 816 -17.96 -8.89 -34.47
CA TRP A 816 -17.10 -8.33 -35.50
C TRP A 816 -15.79 -7.78 -34.92
N ALA A 817 -15.85 -6.96 -33.86
CA ALA A 817 -14.64 -6.36 -33.30
C ALA A 817 -13.69 -7.40 -32.69
N ASP A 818 -14.21 -8.41 -32.01
CA ASP A 818 -13.41 -9.53 -31.50
C ASP A 818 -12.72 -10.26 -32.65
N LEU A 819 -13.43 -10.55 -33.74
CA LEU A 819 -12.88 -11.23 -34.92
C LEU A 819 -11.78 -10.39 -35.60
N VAL A 820 -12.02 -9.08 -35.79
CA VAL A 820 -11.05 -8.17 -36.40
C VAL A 820 -9.78 -8.10 -35.55
N VAL A 821 -9.89 -7.90 -34.24
CA VAL A 821 -8.72 -7.83 -33.36
C VAL A 821 -7.96 -9.16 -33.36
N GLN A 822 -8.66 -10.29 -33.29
CA GLN A 822 -8.03 -11.61 -33.30
C GLN A 822 -7.25 -11.85 -34.61
N THR A 823 -7.89 -11.61 -35.76
CA THR A 823 -7.28 -11.86 -37.07
C THR A 823 -6.09 -10.95 -37.35
N SER A 824 -6.16 -9.66 -36.95
CA SER A 824 -5.02 -8.75 -37.07
C SER A 824 -3.84 -9.18 -36.20
N LEU A 825 -4.08 -9.71 -34.99
CA LEU A 825 -3.02 -10.25 -34.13
C LEU A 825 -2.40 -11.52 -34.70
N GLU A 826 -3.22 -12.42 -35.24
CA GLU A 826 -2.73 -13.65 -35.89
C GLU A 826 -1.86 -13.34 -37.12
N ALA A 827 -2.17 -12.29 -37.88
CA ALA A 827 -1.33 -11.86 -38.99
C ALA A 827 0.09 -11.45 -38.55
N CYS A 828 0.27 -11.04 -37.29
CA CYS A 828 1.56 -10.60 -36.72
C CYS A 828 2.36 -11.71 -36.02
N LEU A 829 1.98 -12.99 -36.14
CA LEU A 829 2.62 -14.14 -35.48
C LEU A 829 4.15 -14.23 -35.68
N HIS A 830 4.65 -13.73 -36.80
CA HIS A 830 6.07 -13.77 -37.17
C HIS A 830 6.91 -12.63 -36.57
N ARG A 831 6.28 -11.66 -35.90
CA ARG A 831 6.96 -10.47 -35.34
C ARG A 831 7.63 -10.78 -34.00
N GLY A 832 8.81 -10.21 -33.76
CA GLY A 832 9.55 -10.34 -32.49
C GLY A 832 8.73 -9.86 -31.29
N TRP A 833 8.14 -8.66 -31.39
CA TRP A 833 7.28 -8.10 -30.34
C TRP A 833 6.03 -8.95 -30.04
N TYR A 834 5.48 -9.69 -31.01
CA TYR A 834 4.31 -10.56 -30.79
C TYR A 834 4.70 -11.74 -29.89
N THR A 835 5.88 -12.31 -30.13
CA THR A 835 6.44 -13.34 -29.26
C THR A 835 6.65 -12.81 -27.85
N LYS A 836 7.12 -11.56 -27.73
CA LYS A 836 7.26 -10.85 -26.46
C LYS A 836 5.93 -10.57 -25.75
N LEU A 837 4.90 -10.17 -26.49
CA LEU A 837 3.54 -9.99 -25.97
C LEU A 837 3.02 -11.27 -25.29
N LEU A 838 3.43 -12.44 -25.81
CA LEU A 838 3.09 -13.75 -25.29
C LEU A 838 4.22 -14.39 -24.46
N GLU A 839 5.25 -13.64 -24.03
CA GLU A 839 6.44 -14.13 -23.30
C GLU A 839 6.12 -15.09 -22.15
N ASP A 840 4.98 -14.86 -21.50
CA ASP A 840 4.43 -15.78 -20.52
C ASP A 840 4.17 -17.15 -21.17
N ALA A 841 4.97 -18.15 -20.82
CA ALA A 841 4.88 -19.52 -21.34
C ALA A 841 3.45 -20.10 -21.32
N TYR A 842 2.60 -19.66 -20.38
CA TYR A 842 1.20 -20.09 -20.36
C TYR A 842 0.34 -19.39 -21.43
N LEU A 843 0.57 -18.12 -21.77
CA LEU A 843 -0.13 -17.42 -22.86
C LEU A 843 0.21 -18.07 -24.20
N GLN A 844 1.50 -18.31 -24.47
CA GLN A 844 1.94 -19.07 -25.64
C GLN A 844 1.23 -20.42 -25.75
N SER A 845 1.18 -21.20 -24.67
CA SER A 845 0.52 -22.51 -24.67
C SER A 845 -1.02 -22.47 -24.74
N THR A 846 -1.63 -21.32 -24.44
CA THR A 846 -3.09 -21.15 -24.47
C THR A 846 -3.58 -20.93 -25.90
N GLY A 847 -2.84 -20.16 -26.69
CA GLY A 847 -3.22 -19.74 -28.04
C GLY A 847 -4.29 -18.64 -28.04
N LEU A 848 -4.29 -17.81 -29.08
CA LEU A 848 -5.18 -16.63 -29.18
C LEU A 848 -6.67 -17.00 -29.16
N GLY A 849 -7.09 -18.03 -29.90
CA GLY A 849 -8.52 -18.41 -29.95
C GLY A 849 -9.11 -18.73 -28.58
N ARG A 850 -8.35 -19.39 -27.68
CA ARG A 850 -8.81 -19.64 -26.30
C ARG A 850 -8.84 -18.36 -25.46
N ILE A 851 -7.85 -17.48 -25.64
CA ILE A 851 -7.83 -16.17 -24.96
C ILE A 851 -9.09 -15.37 -25.30
N PHE A 852 -9.46 -15.29 -26.58
CA PHE A 852 -10.67 -14.59 -27.03
C PHE A 852 -11.95 -15.27 -26.54
N SER A 853 -12.00 -16.60 -26.54
CA SER A 853 -13.13 -17.33 -25.95
C SER A 853 -13.32 -17.02 -24.46
N VAL A 854 -12.22 -16.92 -23.71
CA VAL A 854 -12.24 -16.53 -22.28
C VAL A 854 -12.68 -15.08 -22.11
N VAL A 855 -12.22 -14.15 -22.96
CA VAL A 855 -12.67 -12.75 -22.96
C VAL A 855 -14.17 -12.65 -23.22
N SER A 856 -14.70 -13.41 -24.17
CA SER A 856 -16.13 -13.46 -24.48
C SER A 856 -16.96 -13.93 -23.27
N HIS A 857 -16.62 -15.08 -22.67
CA HIS A 857 -17.31 -15.57 -21.47
C HIS A 857 -17.16 -14.62 -20.27
N TRP A 858 -15.99 -13.98 -20.12
CA TRP A 858 -15.76 -12.99 -19.08
C TRP A 858 -16.72 -11.81 -19.20
N ARG A 859 -16.94 -11.32 -20.42
CA ARG A 859 -17.92 -10.26 -20.71
C ARG A 859 -19.36 -10.70 -20.53
N LEU A 860 -19.71 -11.95 -20.84
CA LEU A 860 -21.03 -12.54 -20.61
C LEU A 860 -21.40 -12.73 -19.14
N GLY A 861 -20.52 -12.37 -18.20
CA GLY A 861 -20.80 -12.50 -16.78
C GLY A 861 -20.68 -13.93 -16.26
N SER A 862 -20.03 -14.84 -17.01
CA SER A 862 -19.79 -16.20 -16.56
C SER A 862 -18.97 -16.21 -15.25
N PRO A 863 -19.34 -17.01 -14.23
CA PRO A 863 -18.52 -17.20 -13.04
C PRO A 863 -17.12 -17.73 -13.38
N LEU A 864 -16.15 -17.49 -12.50
CA LEU A 864 -14.76 -17.91 -12.74
C LEU A 864 -14.62 -19.41 -13.01
N SER A 865 -15.41 -20.26 -12.33
CA SER A 865 -15.41 -21.71 -12.55
C SER A 865 -15.72 -22.11 -14.00
N GLN A 866 -16.59 -21.36 -14.70
CA GLN A 866 -16.87 -21.61 -16.11
C GLN A 866 -15.69 -21.17 -16.99
N LEU A 867 -15.07 -20.02 -16.70
CA LEU A 867 -13.90 -19.53 -17.44
C LEU A 867 -12.71 -20.51 -17.36
N GLU A 868 -12.54 -21.15 -16.21
CA GLU A 868 -11.52 -22.18 -16.02
C GLU A 868 -11.69 -23.39 -16.95
N THR A 869 -12.94 -23.74 -17.31
CA THR A 869 -13.20 -24.84 -18.25
C THR A 869 -12.73 -24.50 -19.66
N VAL A 870 -12.93 -23.26 -20.09
CA VAL A 870 -12.51 -22.75 -21.41
C VAL A 870 -10.99 -22.56 -21.46
N TRP A 871 -10.38 -22.12 -20.35
CA TRP A 871 -8.95 -21.87 -20.23
C TRP A 871 -8.09 -23.16 -20.19
N ARG A 872 -8.67 -24.29 -19.77
CA ARG A 872 -7.94 -25.49 -19.37
C ARG A 872 -6.92 -25.97 -20.42
N LEU A 873 -5.65 -26.05 -19.99
CA LEU A 873 -4.55 -26.59 -20.79
C LEU A 873 -4.25 -28.05 -20.43
N GLU A 874 -3.99 -28.87 -21.43
CA GLU A 874 -3.57 -30.27 -21.26
C GLU A 874 -2.17 -30.34 -20.61
N GLY A 875 -1.96 -31.34 -19.74
CA GLY A 875 -0.69 -31.51 -19.02
C GLY A 875 -0.43 -30.49 -17.89
N VAL A 876 -1.33 -29.51 -17.68
CA VAL A 876 -1.23 -28.52 -16.60
C VAL A 876 -2.24 -28.84 -15.50
N SER A 877 -1.80 -28.86 -14.23
CA SER A 877 -2.69 -29.09 -13.08
C SER A 877 -3.79 -28.02 -13.00
N GLU A 878 -5.00 -28.41 -12.58
CA GLU A 878 -6.17 -27.52 -12.43
C GLU A 878 -5.85 -26.24 -11.63
N LYS A 879 -5.19 -26.39 -10.49
CA LYS A 879 -4.72 -25.27 -9.65
C LYS A 879 -3.85 -24.26 -10.42
N LYS A 880 -2.94 -24.75 -11.25
CA LYS A 880 -2.04 -23.89 -12.05
C LYS A 880 -2.81 -23.20 -13.18
N ASN A 881 -3.78 -23.88 -13.79
CA ASN A 881 -4.68 -23.25 -14.77
C ASN A 881 -5.47 -22.10 -14.16
N ARG A 882 -6.08 -22.29 -12.99
CA ARG A 882 -6.78 -21.21 -12.26
C ARG A 882 -5.87 -20.01 -11.98
N ILE A 883 -4.67 -20.26 -11.45
CA ILE A 883 -3.71 -19.20 -11.13
C ILE A 883 -3.32 -18.42 -12.39
N ASN A 884 -3.10 -19.11 -13.50
CA ASN A 884 -2.75 -18.48 -14.78
C ASN A 884 -3.91 -17.65 -15.34
N LEU A 885 -5.14 -18.16 -15.27
CA LEU A 885 -6.35 -17.41 -15.65
C LEU A 885 -6.50 -16.14 -14.80
N GLY A 886 -6.40 -16.25 -13.47
CA GLY A 886 -6.48 -15.09 -12.58
C GLY A 886 -5.40 -14.05 -12.86
N ARG A 887 -4.17 -14.49 -13.17
CA ARG A 887 -3.09 -13.59 -13.61
C ARG A 887 -3.41 -12.90 -14.93
N PHE A 888 -3.92 -13.64 -15.91
CA PHE A 888 -4.35 -13.07 -17.18
C PHE A 888 -5.39 -11.97 -16.96
N LEU A 889 -6.46 -12.25 -16.22
CA LEU A 889 -7.53 -11.29 -15.93
C LEU A 889 -7.03 -10.05 -15.19
N ASN A 890 -6.08 -10.20 -14.26
CA ASN A 890 -5.57 -9.09 -13.46
C ASN A 890 -4.49 -8.24 -14.15
N HIS A 891 -3.62 -8.84 -14.96
CA HIS A 891 -2.40 -8.20 -15.46
C HIS A 891 -2.37 -8.05 -16.98
N ASN A 892 -2.84 -9.06 -17.72
CA ASN A 892 -2.67 -9.11 -19.17
C ASN A 892 -3.94 -8.70 -19.93
N LEU A 893 -5.13 -8.88 -19.36
CA LEU A 893 -6.40 -8.49 -19.98
C LEU A 893 -6.44 -6.99 -20.31
N SER A 894 -5.81 -6.14 -19.49
CA SER A 894 -5.72 -4.71 -19.76
C SER A 894 -4.80 -4.36 -20.93
N LEU A 895 -3.79 -5.19 -21.19
CA LEU A 895 -2.92 -5.08 -22.37
C LEU A 895 -3.71 -5.46 -23.62
N PHE A 896 -4.40 -6.61 -23.59
CA PHE A 896 -5.26 -7.04 -24.70
C PHE A 896 -6.36 -6.01 -25.00
N ALA A 897 -7.03 -5.48 -23.98
CA ALA A 897 -8.08 -4.47 -24.16
C ALA A 897 -7.61 -3.20 -24.92
N GLN A 898 -6.31 -2.93 -24.99
CA GLN A 898 -5.78 -1.78 -25.76
C GLN A 898 -5.97 -1.96 -27.26
N PHE A 899 -6.00 -3.19 -27.79
CA PHE A 899 -6.25 -3.41 -29.22
C PHE A 899 -7.66 -2.97 -29.62
N TRP A 900 -8.68 -3.28 -28.81
CA TRP A 900 -10.03 -2.75 -28.99
C TRP A 900 -10.11 -1.23 -28.78
N GLY A 901 -9.28 -0.68 -27.89
CA GLY A 901 -9.12 0.77 -27.74
C GLY A 901 -8.55 1.41 -29.00
N ALA A 902 -7.51 0.83 -29.60
CA ALA A 902 -6.95 1.30 -30.86
C ALA A 902 -7.96 1.20 -32.01
N LEU A 903 -8.76 0.12 -32.05
CA LEU A 903 -9.88 -0.02 -32.99
C LEU A 903 -10.92 1.10 -32.82
N ALA A 904 -11.24 1.49 -31.58
CA ALA A 904 -12.13 2.61 -31.30
C ALA A 904 -11.55 3.96 -31.74
N VAL A 905 -10.23 4.16 -31.58
CA VAL A 905 -9.54 5.36 -32.09
C VAL A 905 -9.56 5.39 -33.62
N CYS A 906 -9.32 4.26 -34.30
CA CYS A 906 -9.48 4.16 -35.76
C CYS A 906 -10.88 4.58 -36.21
N TYR A 907 -11.92 4.11 -35.50
CA TYR A 907 -13.30 4.48 -35.79
C TYR A 907 -13.54 5.98 -35.63
N GLU A 908 -13.05 6.57 -34.52
CA GLU A 908 -13.20 8.00 -34.26
C GLU A 908 -12.51 8.88 -35.32
N GLU A 909 -11.32 8.50 -35.79
CA GLU A 909 -10.60 9.26 -36.82
C GLU A 909 -11.26 9.15 -38.21
N VAL A 910 -11.94 8.03 -38.51
CA VAL A 910 -12.65 7.86 -39.80
C VAL A 910 -13.96 8.63 -39.85
N PHE A 911 -14.72 8.66 -38.74
CA PHE A 911 -16.09 9.20 -38.71
C PHE A 911 -16.27 10.50 -37.92
N GLY A 912 -15.25 10.95 -37.16
CA GLY A 912 -15.29 12.18 -36.37
C GLY A 912 -15.96 12.05 -34.99
N ILE A 913 -15.78 13.07 -34.14
CA ILE A 913 -16.20 13.08 -32.72
C ILE A 913 -17.71 13.35 -32.54
N TYR A 914 -18.35 14.04 -33.50
CA TYR A 914 -19.69 14.63 -33.37
C TYR A 914 -20.77 13.99 -34.24
N GLU A 915 -20.42 13.04 -35.10
CA GLU A 915 -21.42 12.18 -35.70
C GLU A 915 -21.60 10.93 -34.85
N TYR A 916 -22.84 10.44 -34.81
CA TYR A 916 -23.30 9.14 -34.33
C TYR A 916 -23.95 9.05 -32.94
N GLY A 917 -25.19 8.56 -32.99
CA GLY A 917 -25.98 8.12 -31.84
C GLY A 917 -25.43 6.87 -31.16
N VAL A 918 -26.18 5.77 -31.17
CA VAL A 918 -25.94 4.64 -30.26
C VAL A 918 -24.63 3.88 -30.55
N SER A 919 -24.25 3.68 -31.82
CA SER A 919 -23.07 2.87 -32.20
C SER A 919 -21.72 3.49 -31.82
N GLY A 920 -21.55 4.81 -31.95
CA GLY A 920 -20.31 5.50 -31.58
C GLY A 920 -20.07 5.50 -30.07
N THR A 921 -21.13 5.71 -29.28
CA THR A 921 -21.09 5.59 -27.82
C THR A 921 -20.71 4.17 -27.39
N PHE A 922 -21.20 3.17 -28.11
CA PHE A 922 -20.93 1.76 -27.84
C PHE A 922 -19.46 1.39 -28.14
N MET A 923 -18.92 1.77 -29.31
CA MET A 923 -17.52 1.53 -29.71
C MET A 923 -16.50 2.11 -28.72
N LYS A 924 -16.71 3.36 -28.27
CA LYS A 924 -15.84 4.03 -27.28
C LYS A 924 -15.74 3.25 -25.96
N ASN A 925 -16.75 2.42 -25.66
CA ASN A 925 -16.82 1.65 -24.42
C ASN A 925 -16.25 0.22 -24.54
N PHE A 926 -15.85 -0.26 -25.71
CA PHE A 926 -15.28 -1.61 -25.91
C PHE A 926 -14.13 -1.99 -24.98
N PRO A 927 -13.06 -1.17 -24.85
CA PRO A 927 -11.98 -1.49 -23.93
C PRO A 927 -12.46 -1.55 -22.47
N VAL A 928 -13.55 -0.85 -22.14
CA VAL A 928 -14.17 -0.86 -20.81
C VAL A 928 -14.91 -2.16 -20.57
N PHE A 929 -15.76 -2.54 -21.51
CA PHE A 929 -16.57 -3.75 -21.49
C PHE A 929 -15.71 -4.99 -21.26
N ILE A 930 -14.58 -5.09 -21.98
CA ILE A 930 -13.59 -6.16 -21.81
C ILE A 930 -12.98 -6.13 -20.41
N ARG A 931 -12.44 -4.99 -19.97
CA ARG A 931 -11.75 -4.89 -18.67
C ARG A 931 -12.67 -5.10 -17.48
N ARG A 932 -13.94 -4.73 -17.59
CA ARG A 932 -14.94 -4.81 -16.51
C ARG A 932 -15.76 -6.09 -16.56
N GLY A 933 -15.71 -6.84 -17.66
CA GLY A 933 -16.48 -8.07 -17.83
C GLY A 933 -17.97 -7.80 -17.94
N VAL A 934 -18.33 -6.81 -18.76
CA VAL A 934 -19.74 -6.43 -19.05
C VAL A 934 -19.92 -6.29 -20.56
N LEU A 935 -21.17 -6.31 -21.03
CA LEU A 935 -21.53 -6.22 -22.45
C LEU A 935 -22.34 -4.98 -22.81
N SER A 936 -22.91 -4.28 -21.82
CA SER A 936 -23.75 -3.11 -22.06
C SER A 936 -23.48 -1.96 -21.08
N LEU A 937 -23.97 -0.77 -21.41
CA LEU A 937 -23.88 0.41 -20.55
C LEU A 937 -24.71 0.25 -19.26
N GLU A 938 -25.86 -0.42 -19.34
CA GLU A 938 -26.71 -0.70 -18.18
C GLU A 938 -25.99 -1.62 -17.18
N GLN A 939 -25.31 -2.66 -17.68
CA GLN A 939 -24.51 -3.56 -16.84
C GLN A 939 -23.32 -2.84 -16.22
N LEU A 940 -22.68 -1.94 -16.97
CA LEU A 940 -21.61 -1.10 -16.46
C LEU A 940 -22.10 -0.19 -15.32
N GLU A 941 -23.30 0.40 -15.45
CA GLU A 941 -23.89 1.24 -14.41
C GLU A 941 -24.33 0.43 -13.18
N TRP A 942 -24.89 -0.77 -13.36
CA TRP A 942 -25.14 -1.70 -12.26
C TRP A 942 -23.85 -2.01 -11.49
N LEU A 943 -22.80 -2.39 -12.21
CA LEU A 943 -21.49 -2.67 -11.63
C LEU A 943 -20.93 -1.48 -10.86
N ARG A 944 -21.02 -0.26 -11.41
CA ARG A 944 -20.63 0.98 -10.72
C ARG A 944 -21.45 1.19 -9.44
N ALA A 945 -22.77 0.96 -9.50
CA ALA A 945 -23.67 1.20 -8.38
C ALA A 945 -23.44 0.25 -7.19
N ILE A 946 -23.03 -1.00 -7.44
CA ILE A 946 -22.70 -2.01 -6.42
C ILE A 946 -21.21 -2.04 -6.02
N GLY A 947 -20.43 -1.00 -6.37
CA GLY A 947 -19.05 -0.84 -5.89
C GLY A 947 -17.96 -1.46 -6.78
N GLY A 948 -18.27 -1.83 -8.02
CA GLY A 948 -17.27 -2.05 -9.08
C GLY A 948 -16.47 -3.35 -9.05
N LEU A 949 -16.82 -4.28 -8.15
CA LEU A 949 -16.04 -5.51 -7.91
C LEU A 949 -16.79 -6.81 -8.23
N ASP A 950 -18.11 -6.79 -8.34
CA ASP A 950 -18.94 -7.99 -8.49
C ASP A 950 -19.69 -7.95 -9.82
N ARG A 951 -19.04 -8.44 -10.88
CA ARG A 951 -19.61 -8.36 -12.24
C ARG A 951 -20.73 -9.37 -12.43
N VAL A 952 -20.61 -10.56 -11.85
CA VAL A 952 -21.63 -11.61 -12.01
C VAL A 952 -22.94 -11.15 -11.39
N LEU A 953 -22.89 -10.50 -10.23
CA LEU A 953 -24.06 -9.87 -9.62
C LEU A 953 -24.64 -8.75 -10.50
N ALA A 954 -23.80 -7.90 -11.11
CA ALA A 954 -24.26 -6.85 -12.01
C ALA A 954 -25.02 -7.42 -13.23
N HIS A 955 -24.50 -8.48 -13.84
CA HIS A 955 -25.17 -9.21 -14.92
C HIS A 955 -26.52 -9.75 -14.47
N LYS A 956 -26.55 -10.48 -13.35
CA LYS A 956 -27.80 -11.05 -12.83
C LYS A 956 -28.85 -9.99 -12.49
N LEU A 957 -28.43 -8.86 -11.93
CA LEU A 957 -29.32 -7.74 -11.65
C LEU A 957 -29.87 -7.11 -12.92
N SER A 958 -29.03 -6.95 -13.97
CA SER A 958 -29.49 -6.40 -15.25
C SER A 958 -30.55 -7.29 -15.93
N GLU A 959 -30.40 -8.61 -15.84
CA GLU A 959 -31.38 -9.57 -16.36
C GLU A 959 -32.70 -9.52 -15.57
N THR A 960 -32.60 -9.41 -14.25
CA THR A 960 -33.76 -9.48 -13.35
C THR A 960 -34.50 -8.15 -13.25
N LEU A 961 -33.78 -7.03 -13.42
CA LEU A 961 -34.25 -5.65 -13.30
C LEU A 961 -33.72 -4.84 -14.49
N PRO A 962 -34.41 -4.90 -15.66
CA PRO A 962 -34.02 -4.17 -16.86
C PRO A 962 -34.33 -2.68 -16.69
N LEU A 963 -33.43 -1.96 -16.03
CA LEU A 963 -33.55 -0.54 -15.71
C LEU A 963 -32.56 0.29 -16.53
N SER A 964 -32.96 1.49 -16.94
CA SER A 964 -32.03 2.48 -17.52
C SER A 964 -31.04 3.02 -16.47
N SER A 965 -29.90 3.56 -16.92
CA SER A 965 -28.84 4.10 -16.06
C SER A 965 -29.33 5.06 -14.95
N ASN A 966 -30.26 5.96 -15.28
CA ASN A 966 -30.83 6.89 -14.30
C ASN A 966 -31.73 6.18 -13.27
N GLN A 967 -32.45 5.14 -13.70
CA GLN A 967 -33.29 4.33 -12.81
C GLN A 967 -32.46 3.46 -11.87
N ILE A 968 -31.32 2.92 -12.33
CA ILE A 968 -30.41 2.11 -11.50
C ILE A 968 -29.92 2.90 -10.28
N ARG A 969 -29.46 4.14 -10.51
CA ARG A 969 -28.97 5.01 -9.42
C ARG A 969 -30.06 5.31 -8.39
N ASN A 970 -31.26 5.62 -8.86
CA ASN A 970 -32.43 5.85 -7.99
C ASN A 970 -32.82 4.59 -7.22
N GLN A 971 -32.79 3.42 -7.86
CA GLN A 971 -33.11 2.14 -7.23
C GLN A 971 -32.15 1.81 -6.10
N VAL A 972 -30.84 1.93 -6.34
CA VAL A 972 -29.81 1.69 -5.32
C VAL A 972 -29.92 2.69 -4.18
N TRP A 973 -30.21 3.96 -4.48
CA TRP A 973 -30.45 4.96 -3.45
C TRP A 973 -31.67 4.63 -2.58
N ASN A 974 -32.77 4.16 -3.19
CA ASN A 974 -33.96 3.73 -2.46
C ASN A 974 -33.67 2.54 -1.54
N TRP A 975 -32.91 1.55 -2.00
CA TRP A 975 -32.48 0.42 -1.16
C TRP A 975 -31.61 0.88 0.01
N ARG A 976 -30.59 1.73 -0.23
CA ARG A 976 -29.71 2.26 0.84
C ARG A 976 -30.45 3.07 1.90
N LYS A 977 -31.57 3.70 1.55
CA LYS A 977 -32.40 4.49 2.47
C LYS A 977 -33.54 3.67 3.09
N GLY A 978 -33.63 2.37 2.84
CA GLY A 978 -34.71 1.51 3.34
C GLY A 978 -36.09 1.92 2.80
N ARG A 979 -36.16 2.66 1.69
CA ARG A 979 -37.42 3.16 1.11
C ARG A 979 -38.13 2.10 0.28
N GLN A 980 -37.38 1.10 -0.19
CA GLN A 980 -37.88 -0.04 -0.94
C GLN A 980 -37.14 -1.30 -0.49
N LEU A 981 -37.85 -2.44 -0.49
CA LEU A 981 -37.26 -3.75 -0.24
C LEU A 981 -36.60 -4.30 -1.52
N ILE A 982 -35.61 -5.17 -1.34
CA ILE A 982 -35.04 -5.93 -2.45
C ILE A 982 -36.12 -6.88 -2.99
N PRO A 983 -36.36 -6.92 -4.32
CA PRO A 983 -37.36 -7.77 -4.95
C PRO A 983 -37.24 -9.25 -4.53
N ARG A 984 -38.38 -9.91 -4.29
CA ARG A 984 -38.43 -11.31 -3.82
C ARG A 984 -37.92 -12.32 -4.85
N ASN A 985 -37.98 -11.98 -6.13
CA ASN A 985 -37.55 -12.81 -7.27
C ASN A 985 -36.02 -12.93 -7.41
N ILE A 986 -35.24 -12.14 -6.66
CA ILE A 986 -33.79 -12.31 -6.57
C ILE A 986 -33.50 -13.48 -5.60
N GLU A 987 -32.73 -14.47 -6.04
CA GLU A 987 -32.42 -15.63 -5.19
C GLU A 987 -31.57 -15.22 -3.97
N GLU A 988 -31.67 -15.99 -2.88
CA GLU A 988 -31.02 -15.65 -1.60
C GLU A 988 -29.50 -15.41 -1.68
N PRO A 989 -28.69 -16.20 -2.43
CA PRO A 989 -27.27 -15.93 -2.57
C PRO A 989 -26.98 -14.54 -3.14
N TYR A 990 -27.74 -14.09 -4.14
CA TYR A 990 -27.60 -12.77 -4.73
C TYR A 990 -28.12 -11.66 -3.81
N LYS A 991 -29.18 -11.91 -3.03
CA LYS A 991 -29.64 -10.95 -2.00
C LYS A 991 -28.58 -10.72 -0.92
N MET A 992 -27.96 -11.79 -0.43
CA MET A 992 -26.88 -11.69 0.56
C MET A 992 -25.68 -10.92 0.01
N ALA A 993 -25.24 -11.26 -1.21
CA ALA A 993 -24.14 -10.57 -1.89
C ALA A 993 -24.47 -9.08 -2.14
N LEU A 994 -25.70 -8.77 -2.56
CA LEU A 994 -26.18 -7.40 -2.76
C LEU A 994 -26.22 -6.60 -1.46
N SER A 995 -26.65 -7.24 -0.36
CA SER A 995 -26.71 -6.60 0.96
C SER A 995 -25.34 -6.19 1.45
N GLU A 996 -24.32 -7.02 1.20
CA GLU A 996 -22.92 -6.66 1.48
C GLU A 996 -22.44 -5.53 0.57
N ALA A 997 -22.65 -5.65 -0.75
CA ALA A 997 -22.18 -4.66 -1.72
C ALA A 997 -22.74 -3.24 -1.47
N LEU A 998 -23.94 -3.17 -0.88
CA LEU A 998 -24.63 -1.92 -0.59
C LEU A 998 -24.56 -1.49 0.88
N ASN A 999 -23.83 -2.23 1.74
CA ASN A 999 -23.76 -2.00 3.20
C ASN A 999 -25.15 -1.86 3.85
N LEU A 1000 -26.11 -2.71 3.47
CA LEU A 1000 -27.47 -2.66 4.01
C LEU A 1000 -27.51 -3.31 5.40
N THR A 1001 -28.08 -2.62 6.39
CA THR A 1001 -28.48 -3.26 7.65
C THR A 1001 -29.77 -4.06 7.40
N HIS A 1002 -29.88 -5.22 8.07
CA HIS A 1002 -30.84 -6.30 7.79
C HIS A 1002 -32.25 -5.89 7.37
#